data_AF-A0A8E2VI62-F1
#
_entry.id   AF-A0A8E2VI62-F1
#
_cell.length_a   1.000
_cell.length_b   1.000
_cell.length_c   1.000
_cell.angle_alpha   90.00
_cell.angle_beta   90.00
_cell.angle_gamma   90.00
#
_symmetry.space_group_name_H-M   'P 1'
#
loop_
_entity.id
_entity.type
_entity.pdbx_description
1 polymer ?
#
loop_
_entity_poly.entity_id
_entity_poly.type
_entity_poly.pdbx_seq_one_letter_code
_entity_poly.pdbx_strand_id
1 'polypeptide(L)'
;MAQLRKIIIDGTEIEVDPAMTVLQACEVAGIEIPRFCYHERLSIAGNCRMCLVEIVGGPPKPAASCAMQVKDLRPGPDGAPPVVKTNSPMVKKAREGVMEFLLINHPLDCPICDQGGECDLQDQAMAYGVDFSRYREPKRASIDPDLGPLVGTCMTRCISCTRCVRFTTEVAGITQMGQTGRGEDAEITSYLGQTLDSELQGNIIDLCPVGALTSKPYAFTARPWELTKTETIDVMDALGSNIRVDTKGREVMRILPRNHDGVNEEWISDKTRFVWDGLKRQRLDRPYLRENGKLRPATWPEALRAAAAAMTGRKVTGLIGDLAPAEAIFALKSLVEGLGGTVECRTDGAKLPAGNRSAYVGTAAIEDIDHARQIYLISTNPRAESPVLNARIRKAWMHGAAVHRVGPAVDLTYDVIEEGSDRAALVKLAKAAKPAEGALVIVGQGALIEVDGAAVLSQAMALAGGLGAGLLVLHTAASRVGALDLGAVTEGGIEAATKGAEVIYNLGADEVEIGEGPFVIYQGSHGDRGAHRADIILPGAAYTEEAGLFVNTEGRPQMALRAGFPPGEAKENWAILRALSAELGATLPFNDLVQLRRKLVAAAPDLALVDEVIVNHWQPLPVSEPARAEFRYAVKDFYLTNPIARASALMAELSANAKARRAAPMAAE
;
A
#
# COMPACT_ATOMS: atom_id res chain seq x y z
N MET A 1 0.17 6.48 33.63
CA MET A 1 1.51 5.86 33.69
C MET A 1 1.32 4.38 33.95
N ALA A 2 1.66 3.51 33.01
CA ALA A 2 1.56 2.06 33.21
C ALA A 2 2.51 1.65 34.34
N GLN A 3 1.99 0.90 35.33
CA GLN A 3 2.81 0.36 36.41
C GLN A 3 3.62 -0.81 35.84
N LEU A 4 4.86 -0.56 35.43
CA LEU A 4 5.75 -1.58 34.87
C LEU A 4 5.97 -2.72 35.87
N ARG A 5 6.07 -3.94 35.36
CA ARG A 5 6.34 -5.14 36.16
C ARG A 5 7.74 -5.67 35.83
N LYS A 6 8.50 -5.90 36.90
CA LYS A 6 9.81 -6.53 36.84
C LYS A 6 9.70 -8.04 36.67
N ILE A 7 10.44 -8.59 35.70
CA ILE A 7 10.56 -10.03 35.43
C ILE A 7 12.01 -10.36 35.06
N ILE A 8 12.41 -11.63 35.21
CA ILE A 8 13.75 -12.11 34.83
C ILE A 8 13.59 -13.09 33.67
N ILE A 9 14.28 -12.86 32.55
CA ILE A 9 14.29 -13.74 31.38
C ILE A 9 15.72 -14.20 31.14
N ASP A 10 15.98 -15.50 31.27
CA ASP A 10 17.31 -16.12 31.10
C ASP A 10 18.43 -15.43 31.90
N GLY A 11 18.09 -14.89 33.07
CA GLY A 11 19.02 -14.19 33.98
C GLY A 11 19.07 -12.68 33.78
N THR A 12 18.48 -12.15 32.71
CA THR A 12 18.34 -10.71 32.46
C THR A 12 17.08 -10.18 33.13
N GLU A 13 17.24 -9.18 34.00
CA GLU A 13 16.11 -8.47 34.60
C GLU A 13 15.62 -7.36 33.67
N ILE A 14 14.31 -7.33 33.40
CA ILE A 14 13.67 -6.30 32.59
C ILE A 14 12.40 -5.77 33.26
N GLU A 15 11.99 -4.57 32.87
CA GLU A 15 10.72 -3.96 33.27
C GLU A 15 9.86 -3.73 32.03
N VAL A 16 8.66 -4.32 32.02
CA VAL A 16 7.76 -4.30 30.87
C VAL A 16 6.32 -4.04 31.31
N ASP A 17 5.46 -3.65 30.36
CA ASP A 17 4.03 -3.50 30.62
C ASP A 17 3.42 -4.86 31.04
N PRO A 18 2.70 -4.95 32.17
CA PRO A 18 2.05 -6.20 32.61
C PRO A 18 1.08 -6.80 31.59
N ALA A 19 0.54 -6.01 30.65
CA ALA A 19 -0.35 -6.47 29.58
C ALA A 19 0.39 -7.17 28.44
N MET A 20 1.71 -7.00 28.29
CA MET A 20 2.49 -7.71 27.28
C MET A 20 2.43 -9.22 27.50
N THR A 21 2.50 -9.97 26.41
CA THR A 21 2.72 -11.41 26.45
C THR A 21 4.16 -11.71 26.89
N VAL A 22 4.41 -12.91 27.40
CA VAL A 22 5.78 -13.36 27.70
C VAL A 22 6.63 -13.36 26.42
N LEU A 23 6.04 -13.65 25.26
CA LEU A 23 6.72 -13.60 23.96
C LEU A 23 7.24 -12.18 23.66
N GLN A 24 6.38 -11.18 23.75
CA GLN A 24 6.75 -9.77 23.54
C GLN A 24 7.79 -9.31 24.56
N ALA A 25 7.66 -9.74 25.82
CA ALA A 25 8.66 -9.43 26.84
C ALA A 25 10.03 -10.05 26.54
N CYS A 26 10.06 -11.25 25.95
CA CYS A 26 11.31 -11.85 25.45
C CYS A 26 11.89 -11.04 24.27
N GLU A 27 11.06 -10.53 23.36
CA GLU A 27 11.51 -9.65 22.26
C GLU A 27 12.14 -8.35 22.80
N VAL A 28 11.57 -7.75 23.86
CA VAL A 28 12.18 -6.61 24.57
C VAL A 28 13.54 -6.98 25.18
N ALA A 29 13.71 -8.22 25.63
CA ALA A 29 15.01 -8.73 26.12
C ALA A 29 15.98 -9.13 24.99
N GLY A 30 15.62 -8.95 23.72
CA GLY A 30 16.43 -9.38 22.57
C GLY A 30 16.44 -10.90 22.35
N ILE A 31 15.46 -11.62 22.90
CA ILE A 31 15.34 -13.08 22.80
C ILE A 31 14.19 -13.42 21.85
N GLU A 32 14.53 -13.98 20.69
CA GLU A 32 13.56 -14.46 19.73
C GLU A 32 13.04 -15.86 20.10
N ILE A 33 11.71 -15.98 20.24
CA ILE A 33 11.05 -17.26 20.51
C ILE A 33 10.45 -17.81 19.21
N PRO A 34 10.68 -19.09 18.85
CA PRO A 34 10.13 -19.67 17.64
C PRO A 34 8.60 -19.68 17.66
N ARG A 35 8.00 -19.29 16.52
CA ARG A 35 6.56 -19.06 16.37
C ARG A 35 6.07 -19.53 15.00
N PHE A 36 4.84 -20.04 14.97
CA PHE A 36 4.13 -20.40 13.73
C PHE A 36 2.73 -19.79 13.63
N CYS A 37 1.97 -19.79 14.73
CA CYS A 37 0.62 -19.21 14.72
C CYS A 37 0.58 -17.77 15.21
N TYR A 38 1.46 -17.39 16.14
CA TYR A 38 1.53 -16.01 16.62
C TYR A 38 1.97 -15.08 15.49
N HIS A 39 1.29 -13.95 15.37
CA HIS A 39 1.59 -12.87 14.45
C HIS A 39 1.21 -11.59 15.17
N GLU A 40 2.04 -10.55 15.14
CA GLU A 40 1.86 -9.34 15.96
C GLU A 40 0.57 -8.58 15.61
N ARG A 41 0.15 -8.67 14.35
CA ARG A 41 -1.05 -8.01 13.81
C ARG A 41 -2.32 -8.87 13.80
N LEU A 42 -2.30 -10.08 14.35
CA LEU A 42 -3.47 -10.98 14.40
C LEU A 42 -3.80 -11.36 15.85
N SER A 43 -5.05 -11.78 16.08
CA SER A 43 -5.45 -12.29 17.40
C SER A 43 -4.60 -13.48 17.85
N ILE A 44 -4.41 -13.64 19.17
CA ILE A 44 -3.62 -14.73 19.73
C ILE A 44 -4.39 -16.06 19.62
N ALA A 45 -3.78 -17.07 18.99
CA ALA A 45 -4.40 -18.40 18.82
C ALA A 45 -3.83 -19.46 19.77
N GLY A 46 -2.52 -19.70 19.75
CA GLY A 46 -1.87 -20.70 20.60
C GLY A 46 -2.06 -22.17 20.17
N ASN A 47 -2.42 -22.45 18.91
CA ASN A 47 -2.63 -23.81 18.40
C ASN A 47 -1.32 -24.56 18.04
N CYS A 48 -0.24 -23.87 17.66
CA CYS A 48 1.00 -24.54 17.22
C CYS A 48 1.93 -25.01 18.36
N ARG A 49 1.86 -24.39 19.54
CA ARG A 49 2.72 -24.68 20.71
C ARG A 49 4.24 -24.59 20.50
N MET A 50 4.74 -23.97 19.43
CA MET A 50 6.20 -23.83 19.22
C MET A 50 6.87 -22.84 20.20
N CYS A 51 6.10 -21.85 20.67
CA CYS A 51 6.56 -20.80 21.57
C CYS A 51 6.65 -21.20 23.06
N LEU A 52 6.78 -22.50 23.36
CA LEU A 52 6.81 -22.99 24.73
C LEU A 52 8.05 -22.48 25.49
N VAL A 53 7.84 -21.99 26.72
CA VAL A 53 8.87 -21.52 27.66
C VAL A 53 8.64 -22.11 29.05
N GLU A 54 9.67 -22.14 29.88
CA GLU A 54 9.56 -22.59 31.28
C GLU A 54 9.35 -21.38 32.20
N ILE A 55 8.35 -21.47 33.09
CA ILE A 55 8.12 -20.51 34.17
C ILE A 55 8.60 -21.15 35.48
N VAL A 56 9.66 -20.62 36.08
CA VAL A 56 10.25 -21.18 37.31
C VAL A 56 9.25 -21.04 38.46
N GLY A 57 9.01 -22.15 39.18
CA GLY A 57 7.99 -22.20 40.24
C GLY A 57 6.54 -22.23 39.71
N GLY A 58 6.36 -22.24 38.39
CA GLY A 58 5.07 -22.47 37.74
C GLY A 58 4.66 -23.96 37.76
N PRO A 59 3.52 -24.29 37.13
CA PRO A 59 3.12 -25.68 36.91
C PRO A 59 4.24 -26.51 36.26
N PRO A 60 4.31 -27.83 36.49
CA PRO A 60 5.34 -28.72 35.93
C PRO A 60 5.09 -29.02 34.44
N LYS A 61 4.82 -27.98 33.64
CA LYS A 61 4.61 -28.01 32.20
C LYS A 61 5.06 -26.67 31.60
N PRO A 62 5.60 -26.66 30.38
CA PRO A 62 5.94 -25.41 29.72
C PRO A 62 4.68 -24.60 29.37
N ALA A 63 4.81 -23.28 29.37
CA ALA A 63 3.74 -22.32 29.07
C ALA A 63 3.89 -21.77 27.66
N ALA A 64 2.77 -21.50 26.97
CA ALA A 64 2.79 -20.86 25.66
C ALA A 64 3.05 -19.36 25.84
N SER A 65 4.23 -18.88 25.43
CA SER A 65 4.64 -17.49 25.68
C SER A 65 3.77 -16.47 24.92
N CYS A 66 3.19 -16.86 23.78
CA CYS A 66 2.32 -15.99 22.97
C CYS A 66 0.98 -15.64 23.62
N ALA A 67 0.55 -16.38 24.64
CA ALA A 67 -0.77 -16.18 25.28
C ALA A 67 -0.66 -15.88 26.78
N MET A 68 0.39 -16.36 27.44
CA MET A 68 0.66 -16.01 28.84
C MET A 68 1.04 -14.53 28.91
N GLN A 69 0.31 -13.73 29.70
CA GLN A 69 0.66 -12.33 29.92
C GLN A 69 1.61 -12.18 31.11
N VAL A 70 2.40 -11.11 31.12
CA VAL A 70 3.34 -10.81 32.21
C VAL A 70 2.59 -10.64 33.53
N LYS A 71 1.38 -10.07 33.53
CA LYS A 71 0.52 -9.97 34.73
C LYS A 71 0.08 -11.33 35.29
N ASP A 72 0.02 -12.38 34.46
CA ASP A 72 -0.44 -13.72 34.89
C ASP A 72 0.68 -14.51 35.60
N LEU A 73 1.92 -14.06 35.46
CA LEU A 73 3.07 -14.68 36.11
C LEU A 73 2.95 -14.54 37.63
N ARG A 74 3.21 -15.64 38.36
CA ARG A 74 3.27 -15.59 39.84
C ARG A 74 4.64 -15.12 40.29
N PRO A 75 4.73 -14.20 41.27
CA PRO A 75 6.02 -13.88 41.91
C PRO A 75 6.66 -15.13 42.50
N GLY A 76 7.99 -15.12 42.60
CA GLY A 76 8.75 -16.13 43.31
C GLY A 76 8.59 -16.03 44.84
N PRO A 77 9.28 -16.90 45.60
CA PRO A 77 9.38 -16.79 47.05
C PRO A 77 9.78 -15.37 47.48
N ASP A 78 9.24 -14.90 48.62
CA ASP A 78 9.53 -13.58 49.20
C ASP A 78 9.23 -12.39 48.27
N GLY A 79 8.35 -12.56 47.27
CA GLY A 79 7.96 -11.51 46.33
C GLY A 79 8.98 -11.27 45.21
N ALA A 80 9.94 -12.17 45.03
CA ALA A 80 10.94 -12.07 43.96
C ALA A 80 10.28 -11.98 42.56
N PRO A 81 10.91 -11.28 41.60
CA PRO A 81 10.41 -11.21 40.23
C PRO A 81 10.19 -12.62 39.62
N PRO A 82 9.11 -12.83 38.85
CA PRO A 82 8.92 -14.07 38.11
C PRO A 82 10.10 -14.35 37.18
N VAL A 83 10.50 -15.62 37.06
CA VAL A 83 11.62 -16.04 36.21
C VAL A 83 11.13 -16.90 35.05
N VAL A 84 11.45 -16.48 33.83
CA VAL A 84 11.20 -17.17 32.57
C VAL A 84 12.52 -17.74 32.06
N LYS A 85 12.52 -19.02 31.69
CA LYS A 85 13.65 -19.67 31.00
C LYS A 85 13.23 -20.04 29.59
N THR A 86 14.01 -19.62 28.59
CA THR A 86 13.73 -19.91 27.17
C THR A 86 14.66 -20.98 26.58
N ASN A 87 15.68 -21.39 27.34
CA ASN A 87 16.75 -22.30 26.90
C ASN A 87 16.95 -23.53 27.80
N SER A 88 16.01 -23.82 28.71
CA SER A 88 16.13 -24.96 29.62
C SER A 88 15.99 -26.30 28.90
N PRO A 89 16.44 -27.42 29.49
CA PRO A 89 16.23 -28.75 28.93
C PRO A 89 14.75 -29.07 28.64
N MET A 90 13.84 -28.58 29.49
CA MET A 90 12.39 -28.74 29.30
C MET A 90 11.91 -28.01 28.03
N VAL A 91 12.35 -26.77 27.84
CA VAL A 91 11.97 -25.95 26.67
C VAL A 91 12.54 -26.55 25.39
N LYS A 92 13.82 -26.93 25.40
CA LYS A 92 14.45 -27.60 24.26
C LYS A 92 13.67 -28.85 23.86
N LYS A 93 13.36 -29.72 24.85
CA LYS A 93 12.61 -30.95 24.58
C LYS A 93 11.19 -30.70 24.08
N ALA A 94 10.53 -29.67 24.58
CA ALA A 94 9.20 -29.28 24.13
C ALA A 94 9.21 -28.79 22.67
N ARG A 95 10.17 -27.95 22.29
CA ARG A 95 10.32 -27.45 20.91
C ARG A 95 10.67 -28.57 19.93
N GLU A 96 11.59 -29.45 20.28
CA GLU A 96 11.92 -30.66 19.50
C GLU A 96 10.67 -31.53 19.27
N GLY A 97 9.88 -31.78 20.33
CA GLY A 97 8.67 -32.59 20.24
C GLY A 97 7.57 -31.94 19.40
N VAL A 98 7.34 -30.63 19.54
CA VAL A 98 6.38 -29.88 18.71
C VAL A 98 6.82 -29.89 17.26
N MET A 99 8.10 -29.65 16.97
CA MET A 99 8.64 -29.68 15.61
C MET A 99 8.45 -31.05 14.98
N GLU A 100 8.70 -32.12 15.73
CA GLU A 100 8.44 -33.48 15.25
C GLU A 100 6.96 -33.68 14.89
N PHE A 101 6.02 -33.25 15.73
CA PHE A 101 4.57 -33.32 15.43
C PHE A 101 4.17 -32.50 14.21
N LEU A 102 4.81 -31.35 13.96
CA LEU A 102 4.56 -30.57 12.75
C LEU A 102 5.05 -31.31 11.50
N LEU A 103 6.17 -32.02 11.60
CA LEU A 103 6.81 -32.73 10.49
C LEU A 103 6.26 -34.15 10.23
N ILE A 104 5.55 -34.79 11.19
CA ILE A 104 5.06 -36.17 10.99
C ILE A 104 4.18 -36.29 9.75
N ASN A 105 3.30 -35.32 9.52
CA ASN A 105 2.30 -35.32 8.46
C ASN A 105 2.62 -34.28 7.36
N HIS A 106 3.68 -33.50 7.51
CA HIS A 106 4.15 -32.58 6.47
C HIS A 106 4.82 -33.37 5.31
N PRO A 107 4.54 -33.03 4.05
CA PRO A 107 5.09 -33.73 2.89
C PRO A 107 6.55 -33.38 2.65
N LEU A 108 7.27 -34.24 1.92
CA LEU A 108 8.69 -34.05 1.58
C LEU A 108 8.84 -33.18 0.31
N ASP A 109 8.16 -32.05 0.31
CA ASP A 109 7.99 -31.19 -0.87
C ASP A 109 9.04 -30.10 -0.98
N CYS A 110 9.97 -29.96 -0.03
CA CYS A 110 10.93 -28.85 0.02
C CYS A 110 11.60 -28.51 -1.34
N PRO A 111 12.00 -29.47 -2.20
CA PRO A 111 12.57 -29.15 -3.51
C PRO A 111 11.59 -28.47 -4.48
N ILE A 112 10.32 -28.89 -4.47
CA ILE A 112 9.26 -28.39 -5.36
C ILE A 112 8.45 -27.26 -4.72
N CYS A 113 8.61 -27.01 -3.42
CA CYS A 113 7.93 -25.95 -2.69
C CYS A 113 8.54 -24.59 -3.03
N ASP A 114 7.71 -23.61 -3.40
CA ASP A 114 8.17 -22.25 -3.72
C ASP A 114 8.73 -21.50 -2.51
N GLN A 115 8.25 -21.82 -1.32
CA GLN A 115 8.75 -21.22 -0.08
C GLN A 115 10.07 -21.84 0.39
N GLY A 116 10.61 -22.85 -0.31
CA GLY A 116 11.92 -23.40 0.01
C GLY A 116 13.00 -22.32 0.01
N GLY A 117 13.72 -22.19 1.13
CA GLY A 117 14.72 -21.14 1.38
C GLY A 117 14.21 -19.85 2.03
N GLU A 118 12.90 -19.73 2.27
CA GLU A 118 12.28 -18.66 3.09
C GLU A 118 11.11 -19.21 3.93
N CYS A 119 11.23 -20.46 4.36
CA CYS A 119 10.18 -21.20 5.07
C CYS A 119 10.50 -21.24 6.57
N ASP A 120 9.65 -20.62 7.40
CA ASP A 120 9.78 -20.66 8.86
C ASP A 120 9.90 -22.11 9.36
N LEU A 121 9.13 -23.05 8.77
CA LEU A 121 9.18 -24.45 9.19
C LEU A 121 10.52 -25.09 8.88
N GLN A 122 11.14 -24.76 7.74
CA GLN A 122 12.46 -25.27 7.38
C GLN A 122 13.53 -24.70 8.34
N ASP A 123 13.52 -23.39 8.55
CA ASP A 123 14.54 -22.70 9.34
C ASP A 123 14.44 -23.07 10.82
N GLN A 124 13.21 -23.09 11.37
CA GLN A 124 12.98 -23.49 12.76
C GLN A 124 13.18 -24.99 12.98
N ALA A 125 12.93 -25.86 11.99
CA ALA A 125 13.29 -27.27 12.10
C ALA A 125 14.80 -27.47 12.18
N MET A 126 15.56 -26.72 11.39
CA MET A 126 17.02 -26.74 11.42
C MET A 126 17.57 -26.20 12.76
N ALA A 127 16.95 -25.15 13.31
CA ALA A 127 17.43 -24.50 14.53
C ALA A 127 16.96 -25.17 15.83
N TYR A 128 15.73 -25.68 15.89
CA TYR A 128 15.07 -26.14 17.12
C TYR A 128 14.52 -27.58 17.04
N GLY A 129 14.61 -28.23 15.87
CA GLY A 129 14.17 -29.60 15.66
C GLY A 129 15.23 -30.66 15.96
N VAL A 130 14.92 -31.90 15.61
CA VAL A 130 15.86 -33.04 15.62
C VAL A 130 16.32 -33.37 14.20
N ASP A 131 17.47 -34.04 14.08
CA ASP A 131 18.13 -34.36 12.81
C ASP A 131 17.67 -35.67 12.14
N PHE A 132 16.71 -36.40 12.75
CA PHE A 132 16.14 -37.63 12.21
C PHE A 132 14.61 -37.70 12.43
N SER A 133 13.93 -38.56 11.66
CA SER A 133 12.51 -38.86 11.88
C SER A 133 12.30 -40.25 12.47
N ARG A 134 11.41 -40.34 13.46
CA ARG A 134 10.91 -41.59 14.04
C ARG A 134 9.63 -42.09 13.37
N TYR A 135 8.94 -41.21 12.63
CA TYR A 135 7.65 -41.52 12.00
C TYR A 135 7.89 -42.30 10.69
N ARG A 136 7.33 -43.52 10.61
CA ARG A 136 7.48 -44.43 9.45
C ARG A 136 6.14 -44.83 8.83
N GLU A 137 5.05 -44.24 9.31
CA GLU A 137 3.70 -44.52 8.84
C GLU A 137 3.33 -43.67 7.62
N PRO A 138 2.26 -44.02 6.89
CA PRO A 138 1.72 -43.19 5.82
C PRO A 138 1.31 -41.80 6.34
N LYS A 139 1.74 -40.76 5.64
CA LYS A 139 1.37 -39.36 5.94
C LYS A 139 -0.03 -39.07 5.41
N ARG A 140 -0.75 -38.16 6.08
CA ARG A 140 -2.00 -37.61 5.54
C ARG A 140 -1.75 -36.83 4.25
N ALA A 141 -2.79 -36.73 3.42
CA ALA A 141 -2.85 -35.86 2.26
C ALA A 141 -4.17 -35.09 2.29
N SER A 142 -4.17 -33.86 1.78
CA SER A 142 -5.34 -33.00 1.72
C SER A 142 -5.61 -32.54 0.30
N ILE A 143 -6.88 -32.27 0.00
CA ILE A 143 -7.32 -31.72 -1.29
C ILE A 143 -7.02 -30.22 -1.30
N ASP A 144 -6.55 -29.73 -2.45
CA ASP A 144 -6.24 -28.32 -2.65
C ASP A 144 -7.51 -27.54 -3.07
N PRO A 145 -7.99 -26.58 -2.25
CA PRO A 145 -9.13 -25.74 -2.61
C PRO A 145 -8.71 -24.67 -3.62
N ASP A 146 -9.57 -24.35 -4.60
CA ASP A 146 -9.30 -23.22 -5.48
C ASP A 146 -9.67 -21.90 -4.81
N LEU A 147 -8.65 -21.12 -4.43
CA LEU A 147 -8.82 -19.80 -3.83
C LEU A 147 -8.88 -18.66 -4.86
N GLY A 148 -8.83 -18.97 -6.16
CA GLY A 148 -8.82 -18.01 -7.25
C GLY A 148 -7.43 -17.79 -7.86
N PRO A 149 -7.25 -16.79 -8.74
CA PRO A 149 -6.05 -16.68 -9.58
C PRO A 149 -4.80 -16.16 -8.85
N LEU A 150 -4.93 -15.66 -7.61
CA LEU A 150 -3.83 -15.04 -6.87
C LEU A 150 -3.07 -16.02 -5.96
N VAL A 151 -3.80 -16.87 -5.24
CA VAL A 151 -3.22 -17.75 -4.21
C VAL A 151 -3.20 -19.19 -4.72
N GLY A 152 -2.00 -19.76 -4.82
CA GLY A 152 -1.78 -21.18 -5.05
C GLY A 152 -1.89 -21.96 -3.75
N THR A 153 -2.44 -23.16 -3.81
CA THR A 153 -2.72 -24.00 -2.65
C THR A 153 -2.01 -25.34 -2.78
N CYS A 154 -1.36 -25.77 -1.71
CA CYS A 154 -0.88 -27.13 -1.51
C CYS A 154 -1.11 -27.51 -0.04
N MET A 155 -2.35 -27.86 0.30
CA MET A 155 -2.85 -27.95 1.67
C MET A 155 -2.30 -29.14 2.44
N THR A 156 -1.73 -30.13 1.75
CA THR A 156 -0.93 -31.17 2.40
C THR A 156 0.25 -30.57 3.19
N ARG A 157 0.80 -29.41 2.76
CA ARG A 157 1.85 -28.67 3.47
C ARG A 157 1.34 -27.88 4.68
N CYS A 158 0.02 -27.70 4.83
CA CYS A 158 -0.55 -26.86 5.86
C CYS A 158 -0.35 -27.48 7.26
N ILE A 159 0.11 -26.64 8.18
CA ILE A 159 0.30 -26.99 9.61
C ILE A 159 -0.86 -26.52 10.50
N SER A 160 -1.99 -26.10 9.90
CA SER A 160 -3.19 -25.65 10.60
C SER A 160 -2.95 -24.55 11.66
N CYS A 161 -2.04 -23.60 11.37
CA CYS A 161 -1.71 -22.49 12.28
C CYS A 161 -2.79 -21.39 12.32
N THR A 162 -3.79 -21.47 11.44
CA THR A 162 -4.94 -20.56 11.31
C THR A 162 -4.61 -19.07 11.10
N ARG A 163 -3.38 -18.72 10.67
CA ARG A 163 -3.03 -17.33 10.34
C ARG A 163 -3.88 -16.77 9.20
N CYS A 164 -4.05 -17.53 8.11
CA CYS A 164 -4.86 -17.12 6.96
C CYS A 164 -6.34 -16.89 7.32
N VAL A 165 -6.93 -17.78 8.13
CA VAL A 165 -8.33 -17.65 8.60
C VAL A 165 -8.51 -16.40 9.46
N ARG A 166 -7.59 -16.15 10.41
CA ARG A 166 -7.63 -14.95 11.24
C ARG A 166 -7.42 -13.69 10.41
N PHE A 167 -6.44 -13.67 9.50
CA PHE A 167 -6.21 -12.50 8.65
C PHE A 167 -7.41 -12.18 7.76
N THR A 168 -7.97 -13.18 7.08
CA THR A 168 -9.13 -12.97 6.21
C THR A 168 -10.31 -12.41 7.01
N THR A 169 -10.55 -12.92 8.21
CA THR A 169 -11.66 -12.48 9.08
C THR A 169 -11.40 -11.10 9.74
N GLU A 170 -10.21 -10.90 10.31
CA GLU A 170 -9.89 -9.77 11.18
C GLU A 170 -9.40 -8.56 10.39
N VAL A 171 -8.54 -8.77 9.38
CA VAL A 171 -7.88 -7.68 8.65
C VAL A 171 -8.53 -7.42 7.30
N ALA A 172 -8.69 -8.47 6.48
CA ALA A 172 -9.32 -8.32 5.15
C ALA A 172 -10.85 -8.18 5.25
N GLY A 173 -11.43 -8.60 6.38
CA GLY A 173 -12.86 -8.48 6.67
C GLY A 173 -13.77 -9.36 5.83
N ILE A 174 -13.26 -10.52 5.43
CA ILE A 174 -13.97 -11.52 4.64
C ILE A 174 -13.96 -12.87 5.35
N THR A 175 -15.03 -13.66 5.23
CA THR A 175 -15.23 -14.90 6.02
C THR A 175 -15.29 -16.16 5.17
N GLN A 176 -14.79 -16.14 3.93
CA GLN A 176 -14.82 -17.32 3.05
C GLN A 176 -13.87 -18.43 3.50
N MET A 177 -12.84 -18.15 4.31
CA MET A 177 -11.91 -19.18 4.81
C MET A 177 -12.29 -19.64 6.22
N GLY A 178 -12.15 -20.94 6.47
CA GLY A 178 -12.37 -21.52 7.79
C GLY A 178 -11.57 -22.80 8.01
N GLN A 179 -11.72 -23.35 9.22
CA GLN A 179 -11.25 -24.69 9.54
C GLN A 179 -12.45 -25.63 9.71
N THR A 180 -12.48 -26.71 8.93
CA THR A 180 -13.50 -27.75 9.02
C THR A 180 -12.87 -29.05 9.55
N GLY A 181 -13.71 -30.01 9.94
CA GLY A 181 -13.24 -31.28 10.53
C GLY A 181 -12.70 -31.13 11.96
N ARG A 182 -12.11 -32.21 12.48
CA ARG A 182 -11.53 -32.26 13.84
C ARG A 182 -10.39 -33.28 13.90
N GLY A 183 -9.40 -33.02 14.75
CA GLY A 183 -8.27 -33.95 14.94
C GLY A 183 -7.33 -33.91 13.73
N GLU A 184 -6.94 -35.08 13.23
CA GLU A 184 -6.06 -35.17 12.05
C GLU A 184 -6.76 -34.81 10.74
N ASP A 185 -8.09 -34.94 10.68
CA ASP A 185 -8.95 -34.57 9.55
C ASP A 185 -9.32 -33.08 9.53
N ALA A 186 -8.63 -32.26 10.33
CA ALA A 186 -8.85 -30.82 10.34
C ALA A 186 -8.24 -30.16 9.11
N GLU A 187 -9.07 -29.50 8.31
CA GLU A 187 -8.70 -28.89 7.04
C GLU A 187 -8.99 -27.38 7.03
N ILE A 188 -8.01 -26.60 6.59
CA ILE A 188 -8.23 -25.20 6.24
C ILE A 188 -8.77 -25.18 4.82
N THR A 189 -9.96 -24.63 4.61
CA THR A 189 -10.63 -24.64 3.31
C THR A 189 -11.48 -23.40 3.11
N SER A 190 -11.96 -23.17 1.88
CA SER A 190 -12.98 -22.17 1.61
C SER A 190 -14.38 -22.74 1.76
N TYR A 191 -15.29 -21.97 2.32
CA TYR A 191 -16.69 -22.36 2.48
C TYR A 191 -17.32 -22.61 1.11
N LEU A 192 -17.90 -23.81 0.91
CA LEU A 192 -18.55 -24.23 -0.34
C LEU A 192 -17.67 -24.07 -1.60
N GLY A 193 -16.33 -24.12 -1.47
CA GLY A 193 -15.42 -23.96 -2.61
C GLY A 193 -15.42 -22.56 -3.22
N GLN A 194 -15.85 -21.54 -2.48
CA GLN A 194 -15.80 -20.16 -2.94
C GLN A 194 -14.35 -19.69 -3.15
N THR A 195 -14.14 -18.89 -4.20
CA THR A 195 -12.88 -18.14 -4.37
C THR A 195 -12.84 -16.96 -3.42
N LEU A 196 -11.65 -16.50 -3.05
CA LEU A 196 -11.52 -15.32 -2.22
C LEU A 196 -11.95 -14.04 -2.98
N ASP A 197 -12.60 -13.14 -2.24
CA ASP A 197 -13.09 -11.84 -2.72
C ASP A 197 -12.67 -10.72 -1.79
N SER A 198 -11.38 -10.39 -1.83
CA SER A 198 -10.83 -9.21 -1.16
C SER A 198 -9.70 -8.61 -2.00
N GLU A 199 -9.51 -7.32 -1.83
CA GLU A 199 -8.41 -6.50 -2.33
C GLU A 199 -7.09 -6.68 -1.53
N LEU A 200 -7.10 -7.46 -0.44
CA LEU A 200 -5.96 -7.73 0.45
C LEU A 200 -5.64 -9.23 0.58
N GLN A 201 -6.23 -10.10 -0.23
CA GLN A 201 -6.16 -11.55 0.01
C GLN A 201 -4.76 -12.12 -0.22
N GLY A 202 -3.93 -11.51 -1.05
CA GLY A 202 -2.57 -11.94 -1.33
C GLY A 202 -1.63 -11.88 -0.12
N ASN A 203 -1.96 -11.12 0.93
CA ASN A 203 -1.15 -11.08 2.15
C ASN A 203 -1.16 -12.41 2.93
N ILE A 204 -2.12 -13.31 2.68
CA ILE A 204 -2.10 -14.65 3.29
C ILE A 204 -0.91 -15.50 2.83
N ILE A 205 -0.28 -15.14 1.70
CA ILE A 205 0.93 -15.79 1.19
C ILE A 205 2.10 -15.49 2.13
N ASP A 206 2.30 -14.24 2.51
CA ASP A 206 3.39 -13.83 3.41
C ASP A 206 3.16 -14.33 4.83
N LEU A 207 1.89 -14.34 5.26
CA LEU A 207 1.52 -14.83 6.58
C LEU A 207 1.74 -16.32 6.77
N CYS A 208 1.66 -17.09 5.69
CA CYS A 208 1.73 -18.54 5.76
C CYS A 208 3.18 -18.96 6.05
N PRO A 209 3.46 -19.56 7.23
CA PRO A 209 4.83 -19.91 7.61
C PRO A 209 5.39 -21.14 6.86
N VAL A 210 4.61 -21.67 5.92
CA VAL A 210 4.86 -22.90 5.15
C VAL A 210 4.31 -22.70 3.74
N GLY A 211 4.85 -23.41 2.74
CA GLY A 211 4.44 -23.23 1.34
C GLY A 211 3.09 -23.87 0.96
N ALA A 212 2.13 -23.81 1.88
CA ALA A 212 0.75 -24.24 1.65
C ALA A 212 -0.07 -23.18 0.89
N LEU A 213 0.22 -21.90 1.12
CA LEU A 213 -0.35 -20.77 0.39
C LEU A 213 0.79 -20.01 -0.28
N THR A 214 0.85 -20.03 -1.60
CA THR A 214 1.92 -19.38 -2.39
C THR A 214 1.35 -18.42 -3.42
N SER A 215 2.19 -17.57 -4.00
CA SER A 215 1.78 -16.69 -5.10
C SER A 215 1.65 -17.49 -6.39
N LYS A 216 0.41 -17.69 -6.86
CA LYS A 216 0.13 -18.42 -8.11
C LYS A 216 0.81 -17.78 -9.34
N PRO A 217 0.84 -16.43 -9.49
CA PRO A 217 1.55 -15.78 -10.59
C PRO A 217 3.09 -15.91 -10.54
N TYR A 218 3.67 -16.05 -9.35
CA TYR A 218 5.13 -16.17 -9.16
C TYR A 218 5.62 -17.63 -9.18
N ALA A 219 4.72 -18.59 -9.00
CA ALA A 219 5.03 -19.99 -8.73
C ALA A 219 6.07 -20.57 -9.72
N PHE A 220 7.11 -21.19 -9.17
CA PHE A 220 8.19 -21.86 -9.89
C PHE A 220 9.04 -20.99 -10.84
N THR A 221 8.94 -19.66 -10.79
CA THR A 221 9.70 -18.76 -11.68
C THR A 221 11.11 -18.42 -11.18
N ALA A 222 11.33 -18.43 -9.86
CA ALA A 222 12.61 -18.16 -9.22
C ALA A 222 12.68 -18.77 -7.80
N ARG A 223 13.84 -18.63 -7.15
CA ARG A 223 14.04 -18.97 -5.73
C ARG A 223 14.53 -17.76 -4.91
N PRO A 224 14.24 -17.68 -3.60
CA PRO A 224 14.53 -16.49 -2.79
C PRO A 224 16.01 -16.06 -2.74
N TRP A 225 16.94 -17.00 -2.91
CA TRP A 225 18.39 -16.76 -2.94
C TRP A 225 18.91 -16.28 -4.30
N GLU A 226 18.11 -16.37 -5.37
CA GLU A 226 18.47 -15.85 -6.70
C GLU A 226 18.13 -14.36 -6.88
N LEU A 227 17.34 -13.81 -5.96
CA LEU A 227 16.73 -12.49 -6.10
C LEU A 227 17.55 -11.39 -5.44
N THR A 228 17.74 -10.30 -6.17
CA THR A 228 18.19 -9.03 -5.61
C THR A 228 17.00 -8.36 -4.95
N LYS A 229 17.17 -7.93 -3.69
CA LYS A 229 16.11 -7.35 -2.87
C LYS A 229 16.33 -5.85 -2.79
N THR A 230 15.35 -5.05 -3.19
CA THR A 230 15.40 -3.59 -3.08
C THR A 230 14.22 -3.09 -2.27
N GLU A 231 14.50 -2.50 -1.12
CA GLU A 231 13.49 -1.80 -0.33
C GLU A 231 13.15 -0.47 -1.00
N THR A 232 11.87 -0.21 -1.20
CA THR A 232 11.36 0.95 -1.94
C THR A 232 9.92 1.23 -1.48
N ILE A 233 9.17 2.02 -2.24
CA ILE A 233 7.77 2.34 -1.95
C ILE A 233 6.85 2.03 -3.13
N ASP A 234 5.58 1.81 -2.80
CA ASP A 234 4.50 1.65 -3.76
C ASP A 234 3.97 3.01 -4.25
N VAL A 235 3.47 3.02 -5.49
CA VAL A 235 2.82 4.16 -6.14
C VAL A 235 1.48 3.78 -6.76
N MET A 236 0.95 2.58 -6.50
CA MET A 236 -0.32 2.11 -7.07
C MET A 236 -1.56 2.81 -6.49
N ASP A 237 -1.42 3.42 -5.32
CA ASP A 237 -2.34 4.35 -4.69
C ASP A 237 -1.53 5.49 -4.02
N ALA A 238 -2.20 6.41 -3.31
CA ALA A 238 -1.53 7.50 -2.62
C ALA A 238 -1.13 7.18 -1.17
N LEU A 239 -1.24 5.93 -0.72
CA LEU A 239 -0.85 5.56 0.65
C LEU A 239 0.67 5.56 0.81
N GLY A 240 1.39 5.23 -0.27
CA GLY A 240 2.85 5.09 -0.23
C GLY A 240 3.29 3.88 0.59
N SER A 241 2.63 2.73 0.40
CA SER A 241 2.96 1.52 1.14
C SER A 241 4.44 1.16 0.99
N ASN A 242 5.10 0.81 2.09
CA ASN A 242 6.50 0.39 2.04
C ASN A 242 6.60 -1.04 1.51
N ILE A 243 7.46 -1.24 0.51
CA ILE A 243 7.57 -2.51 -0.20
C ILE A 243 9.02 -2.94 -0.40
N ARG A 244 9.18 -4.21 -0.76
CA ARG A 244 10.41 -4.80 -1.26
C ARG A 244 10.14 -5.35 -2.65
N VAL A 245 10.89 -4.84 -3.63
CA VAL A 245 10.85 -5.32 -5.00
C VAL A 245 11.98 -6.33 -5.17
N ASP A 246 11.62 -7.56 -5.51
CA ASP A 246 12.59 -8.64 -5.74
C ASP A 246 12.80 -8.82 -7.25
N THR A 247 14.03 -8.68 -7.72
CA THR A 247 14.38 -8.78 -9.15
C THR A 247 15.30 -9.97 -9.44
N LYS A 248 15.14 -10.54 -10.65
CA LYS A 248 16.09 -11.50 -11.25
C LYS A 248 16.65 -10.88 -12.52
N GLY A 249 17.88 -10.40 -12.46
CA GLY A 249 18.44 -9.56 -13.52
C GLY A 249 17.68 -8.24 -13.63
N ARG A 250 17.13 -7.94 -14.81
CA ARG A 250 16.35 -6.71 -15.05
C ARG A 250 14.86 -6.83 -14.71
N GLU A 251 14.39 -8.03 -14.47
CA GLU A 251 12.97 -8.33 -14.35
C GLU A 251 12.52 -8.32 -12.90
N VAL A 252 11.46 -7.59 -12.60
CA VAL A 252 10.72 -7.74 -11.34
C VAL A 252 10.03 -9.10 -11.34
N MET A 253 10.22 -9.86 -10.28
CA MET A 253 9.65 -11.20 -10.14
C MET A 253 8.51 -11.24 -9.12
N ARG A 254 8.58 -10.41 -8.07
CA ARG A 254 7.53 -10.25 -7.07
C ARG A 254 7.71 -8.95 -6.30
N ILE A 255 6.64 -8.53 -5.64
CA ILE A 255 6.61 -7.39 -4.73
C ILE A 255 6.06 -7.87 -3.39
N LEU A 256 6.83 -7.67 -2.32
CA LEU A 256 6.45 -8.02 -0.95
C LEU A 256 6.29 -6.74 -0.11
N PRO A 257 5.51 -6.76 0.98
CA PRO A 257 5.45 -5.65 1.92
C PRO A 257 6.75 -5.51 2.70
N ARG A 258 7.04 -4.29 3.16
CA ARG A 258 8.01 -3.99 4.20
C ARG A 258 7.26 -3.40 5.39
N ASN A 259 7.62 -3.82 6.60
CA ASN A 259 6.94 -3.30 7.79
C ASN A 259 7.14 -1.78 7.92
N HIS A 260 6.04 -1.06 8.10
CA HIS A 260 6.04 0.32 8.53
C HIS A 260 4.77 0.64 9.32
N ASP A 261 4.94 0.66 10.64
CA ASP A 261 3.88 0.89 11.63
C ASP A 261 3.15 2.23 11.44
N GLY A 262 3.77 3.22 10.78
CA GLY A 262 3.11 4.51 10.50
C GLY A 262 2.30 4.58 9.21
N VAL A 263 2.37 3.57 8.34
CA VAL A 263 1.75 3.62 7.00
C VAL A 263 0.97 2.34 6.74
N ASN A 264 1.63 1.26 6.34
CA ASN A 264 0.97 0.06 5.85
C ASN A 264 1.01 -1.13 6.84
N GLU A 265 1.59 -0.95 8.02
CA GLU A 265 1.98 -2.05 8.91
C GLU A 265 2.75 -3.09 8.08
N GLU A 266 2.22 -4.30 7.93
CA GLU A 266 2.83 -5.39 7.17
C GLU A 266 2.07 -5.71 5.87
N TRP A 267 1.09 -4.89 5.49
CA TRP A 267 0.15 -5.22 4.43
C TRP A 267 0.40 -4.43 3.16
N ILE A 268 0.05 -5.01 2.02
CA ILE A 268 -0.09 -4.31 0.74
C ILE A 268 -1.34 -4.79 0.02
N SER A 269 -1.86 -3.95 -0.87
CA SER A 269 -2.99 -4.31 -1.70
C SER A 269 -2.62 -5.39 -2.74
N ASP A 270 -3.61 -6.14 -3.22
CA ASP A 270 -3.40 -7.12 -4.29
C ASP A 270 -2.94 -6.45 -5.59
N LYS A 271 -3.41 -5.23 -5.86
CA LYS A 271 -2.89 -4.42 -6.98
C LYS A 271 -1.38 -4.23 -6.82
N THR A 272 -0.93 -3.71 -5.69
CA THR A 272 0.51 -3.52 -5.39
C THR A 272 1.31 -4.83 -5.53
N ARG A 273 0.80 -5.92 -4.96
CA ARG A 273 1.50 -7.22 -4.91
C ARG A 273 1.68 -7.85 -6.29
N PHE A 274 0.69 -7.71 -7.15
CA PHE A 274 0.58 -8.50 -8.39
C PHE A 274 0.71 -7.68 -9.68
N VAL A 275 0.79 -6.35 -9.62
CA VAL A 275 0.94 -5.48 -10.81
C VAL A 275 2.28 -5.62 -11.55
N TRP A 276 3.24 -6.34 -10.99
CA TRP A 276 4.60 -6.44 -11.53
C TRP A 276 4.68 -7.06 -12.94
N ASP A 277 3.67 -7.82 -13.38
CA ASP A 277 3.59 -8.28 -14.77
C ASP A 277 3.32 -7.11 -15.75
N GLY A 278 2.60 -6.08 -15.31
CA GLY A 278 2.38 -4.83 -16.03
C GLY A 278 3.69 -4.11 -16.34
N LEU A 279 4.67 -4.13 -15.42
CA LEU A 279 5.99 -3.52 -15.61
C LEU A 279 6.80 -4.12 -16.78
N LYS A 280 6.39 -5.27 -17.32
CA LYS A 280 7.03 -5.94 -18.47
C LYS A 280 6.21 -5.84 -19.76
N ARG A 281 5.01 -5.28 -19.73
CA ARG A 281 4.06 -5.29 -20.86
C ARG A 281 3.75 -3.86 -21.31
N GLN A 282 3.59 -3.68 -22.63
CA GLN A 282 3.28 -2.38 -23.25
C GLN A 282 4.23 -1.25 -22.81
N ARG A 283 5.49 -1.60 -22.51
CA ARG A 283 6.53 -0.65 -22.11
C ARG A 283 7.03 0.15 -23.30
N LEU A 284 7.22 1.45 -23.07
CA LEU A 284 7.87 2.32 -24.03
C LEU A 284 9.39 2.16 -23.90
N ASP A 285 10.03 1.65 -24.95
CA ASP A 285 11.45 1.26 -24.93
C ASP A 285 12.35 2.18 -25.76
N ARG A 286 11.78 3.07 -26.58
CA ARG A 286 12.50 4.02 -27.45
C ARG A 286 11.62 5.23 -27.78
N PRO A 287 12.18 6.34 -28.25
CA PRO A 287 11.38 7.48 -28.70
C PRO A 287 10.53 7.15 -29.94
N TYR A 288 9.36 7.78 -30.04
CA TYR A 288 8.51 7.68 -31.23
C TYR A 288 8.05 9.06 -31.71
N LEU A 289 7.92 9.21 -33.02
CA LEU A 289 7.36 10.40 -33.68
C LEU A 289 6.16 9.99 -34.52
N ARG A 290 5.10 10.79 -34.47
CA ARG A 290 3.93 10.60 -35.31
C ARG A 290 4.15 11.23 -36.68
N GLU A 291 4.12 10.39 -37.70
CA GLU A 291 4.16 10.81 -39.11
C GLU A 291 3.08 10.10 -39.89
N ASN A 292 2.33 10.84 -40.71
CA ASN A 292 1.23 10.30 -41.52
C ASN A 292 0.22 9.48 -40.68
N GLY A 293 -0.06 9.94 -39.46
CA GLY A 293 -1.00 9.30 -38.53
C GLY A 293 -0.45 8.08 -37.78
N LYS A 294 0.78 7.63 -38.05
CA LYS A 294 1.40 6.45 -37.39
C LYS A 294 2.62 6.85 -36.58
N LEU A 295 2.79 6.21 -35.43
CA LEU A 295 4.00 6.34 -34.63
C LEU A 295 5.12 5.51 -35.27
N ARG A 296 6.23 6.16 -35.63
CA ARG A 296 7.46 5.49 -36.05
C ARG A 296 8.53 5.61 -34.96
N PRO A 297 9.39 4.61 -34.79
CA PRO A 297 10.59 4.74 -33.97
C PRO A 297 11.45 5.94 -34.40
N ALA A 298 12.05 6.61 -33.44
CA ALA A 298 12.97 7.72 -33.63
C ALA A 298 14.17 7.59 -32.69
N THR A 299 15.26 8.28 -33.03
CA THR A 299 16.41 8.39 -32.12
C THR A 299 16.20 9.48 -31.08
N TRP A 300 16.88 9.41 -29.93
CA TRP A 300 16.83 10.47 -28.92
C TRP A 300 17.14 11.88 -29.47
N PRO A 301 18.23 12.12 -30.23
CA PRO A 301 18.51 13.45 -30.77
C PRO A 301 17.41 13.96 -31.70
N GLU A 302 16.81 13.07 -32.48
CA GLU A 302 15.71 13.40 -33.39
C GLU A 302 14.43 13.78 -32.62
N ALA A 303 14.05 12.96 -31.63
CA ALA A 303 12.86 13.20 -30.83
C ALA A 303 12.97 14.46 -29.97
N LEU A 304 14.14 14.72 -29.37
CA LEU A 304 14.38 15.93 -28.57
C LEU A 304 14.37 17.20 -29.43
N ARG A 305 14.99 17.17 -30.63
CA ARG A 305 14.91 18.31 -31.56
C ARG A 305 13.49 18.56 -32.03
N ALA A 306 12.73 17.51 -32.33
CA ALA A 306 11.33 17.65 -32.72
C ALA A 306 10.47 18.23 -31.58
N ALA A 307 10.68 17.76 -30.34
CA ALA A 307 10.02 18.29 -29.15
C ALA A 307 10.37 19.76 -28.90
N ALA A 308 11.66 20.12 -28.97
CA ALA A 308 12.11 21.49 -28.82
C ALA A 308 11.53 22.42 -29.89
N ALA A 309 11.54 21.98 -31.16
CA ALA A 309 10.95 22.73 -32.27
C ALA A 309 9.44 22.92 -32.10
N ALA A 310 8.72 21.91 -31.58
CA ALA A 310 7.29 22.02 -31.31
C ALA A 310 6.98 23.03 -30.21
N MET A 311 7.82 23.12 -29.17
CA MET A 311 7.64 24.00 -28.01
C MET A 311 8.11 25.45 -28.23
N THR A 312 9.09 25.67 -29.10
CA THR A 312 9.73 26.99 -29.26
C THR A 312 8.75 28.06 -29.72
N GLY A 313 8.61 29.13 -28.93
CA GLY A 313 7.75 30.28 -29.26
C GLY A 313 6.25 30.03 -29.16
N ARG A 314 5.83 28.90 -28.56
CA ARG A 314 4.42 28.51 -28.40
C ARG A 314 3.99 28.47 -26.94
N LYS A 315 2.69 28.57 -26.67
CA LYS A 315 2.14 28.41 -25.32
C LYS A 315 2.14 26.93 -24.91
N VAL A 316 3.04 26.58 -23.99
CA VAL A 316 3.19 25.21 -23.46
C VAL A 316 2.43 25.03 -22.14
N THR A 317 1.73 23.92 -22.02
CA THR A 317 1.13 23.46 -20.75
C THR A 317 1.69 22.10 -20.34
N GLY A 318 2.18 21.97 -19.11
CA GLY A 318 2.62 20.70 -18.54
C GLY A 318 1.52 20.04 -17.72
N LEU A 319 1.17 18.79 -18.04
CA LEU A 319 0.24 17.97 -17.25
C LEU A 319 1.04 16.90 -16.49
N ILE A 320 0.78 16.78 -15.19
CA ILE A 320 1.48 15.84 -14.31
C ILE A 320 0.60 14.63 -14.06
N GLY A 321 1.12 13.45 -14.38
CA GLY A 321 0.46 12.17 -14.15
C GLY A 321 0.62 11.64 -12.73
N ASP A 322 -0.18 10.64 -12.41
CA ASP A 322 -0.36 10.12 -11.06
C ASP A 322 0.87 9.39 -10.49
N LEU A 323 1.80 8.99 -11.35
CA LEU A 323 2.99 8.20 -11.00
C LEU A 323 4.30 8.97 -11.15
N ALA A 324 4.26 10.29 -11.38
CA ALA A 324 5.44 11.10 -11.58
C ALA A 324 6.16 11.41 -10.25
N PRO A 325 7.49 11.20 -10.13
CA PRO A 325 8.24 11.57 -8.93
C PRO A 325 8.44 13.09 -8.84
N ALA A 326 8.64 13.60 -7.63
CA ALA A 326 8.82 15.02 -7.34
C ALA A 326 9.96 15.65 -8.13
N GLU A 327 11.06 14.92 -8.38
CA GLU A 327 12.18 15.39 -9.19
C GLU A 327 11.79 15.68 -10.65
N ALA A 328 11.02 14.78 -11.27
CA ALA A 328 10.53 14.97 -12.63
C ALA A 328 9.51 16.10 -12.70
N ILE A 329 8.63 16.20 -11.71
CA ILE A 329 7.66 17.29 -11.58
C ILE A 329 8.36 18.64 -11.49
N PHE A 330 9.36 18.76 -10.63
CA PHE A 330 10.12 20.01 -10.45
C PHE A 330 10.89 20.39 -11.71
N ALA A 331 11.50 19.41 -12.40
CA ALA A 331 12.19 19.64 -13.67
C ALA A 331 11.23 20.13 -14.75
N LEU A 332 10.04 19.51 -14.87
CA LEU A 332 9.02 19.91 -15.84
C LEU A 332 8.47 21.30 -15.53
N LYS A 333 8.09 21.54 -14.27
CA LYS A 333 7.62 22.85 -13.79
C LYS A 333 8.62 23.95 -14.11
N SER A 334 9.88 23.75 -13.74
CA SER A 334 10.95 24.72 -13.98
C SER A 334 11.15 25.01 -15.48
N LEU A 335 11.04 23.98 -16.34
CA LEU A 335 11.17 24.15 -17.78
C LEU A 335 9.97 24.89 -18.38
N VAL A 336 8.75 24.43 -18.10
CA VAL A 336 7.53 24.97 -18.72
C VAL A 336 7.26 26.40 -18.24
N GLU A 337 7.36 26.67 -16.94
CA GLU A 337 7.20 28.03 -16.42
C GLU A 337 8.33 28.95 -16.88
N GLY A 338 9.55 28.43 -17.04
CA GLY A 338 10.68 29.19 -17.61
C GLY A 338 10.46 29.63 -19.06
N LEU A 339 9.58 28.93 -19.80
CA LEU A 339 9.12 29.31 -21.14
C LEU A 339 7.87 30.21 -21.12
N GLY A 340 7.38 30.61 -19.94
CA GLY A 340 6.12 31.36 -19.78
C GLY A 340 4.87 30.50 -19.91
N GLY A 341 5.01 29.17 -19.83
CA GLY A 341 3.91 28.21 -19.82
C GLY A 341 3.27 28.01 -18.45
N THR A 342 2.36 27.04 -18.35
CA THR A 342 1.65 26.69 -17.11
C THR A 342 1.76 25.20 -16.81
N VAL A 343 1.65 24.80 -15.55
CA VAL A 343 1.61 23.39 -15.15
C VAL A 343 0.41 23.08 -14.27
N GLU A 344 -0.10 21.86 -14.35
CA GLU A 344 -1.22 21.40 -13.53
C GLU A 344 -1.08 19.93 -13.15
N CYS A 345 -1.27 19.64 -11.87
CA CYS A 345 -1.27 18.29 -11.33
C CYS A 345 -2.67 17.75 -11.03
N ARG A 346 -3.68 18.60 -10.87
CA ARG A 346 -5.08 18.21 -10.61
C ARG A 346 -5.79 17.79 -11.90
N THR A 347 -5.24 16.76 -12.53
CA THR A 347 -5.68 16.24 -13.84
C THR A 347 -7.05 15.56 -13.80
N ASP A 348 -7.47 15.14 -12.61
CA ASP A 348 -8.82 14.65 -12.27
C ASP A 348 -9.86 15.77 -12.08
N GLY A 349 -9.43 17.04 -12.11
CA GLY A 349 -10.30 18.20 -11.91
C GLY A 349 -10.54 18.60 -10.45
N ALA A 350 -9.87 17.95 -9.49
CA ALA A 350 -10.02 18.21 -8.05
C ALA A 350 -9.87 19.70 -7.69
N LYS A 351 -10.79 20.24 -6.90
CA LYS A 351 -10.83 21.64 -6.46
C LYS A 351 -10.03 21.85 -5.16
N LEU A 352 -8.76 21.47 -5.19
CA LEU A 352 -7.84 21.63 -4.06
C LEU A 352 -7.17 23.02 -4.09
N PRO A 353 -7.12 23.77 -2.98
CA PRO A 353 -6.52 25.10 -2.95
C PRO A 353 -4.99 25.05 -3.00
N ALA A 354 -4.38 25.92 -3.82
CA ALA A 354 -2.94 26.10 -3.85
C ALA A 354 -2.43 26.76 -2.56
N GLY A 355 -1.29 26.30 -2.03
CA GLY A 355 -0.63 26.92 -0.88
C GLY A 355 -1.29 26.68 0.49
N ASN A 356 -2.40 25.97 0.57
CA ASN A 356 -3.04 25.59 1.82
C ASN A 356 -2.92 24.08 2.07
N ARG A 357 -1.77 23.67 2.62
CA ARG A 357 -1.45 22.26 2.89
C ARG A 357 -2.42 21.58 3.85
N SER A 358 -2.96 22.32 4.82
CA SER A 358 -4.01 21.78 5.71
C SER A 358 -5.32 21.43 5.00
N ALA A 359 -5.58 22.01 3.83
CA ALA A 359 -6.79 21.76 3.05
C ALA A 359 -6.60 20.66 1.98
N TYR A 360 -5.37 20.40 1.51
CA TYR A 360 -5.12 19.31 0.56
C TYR A 360 -4.41 18.09 1.14
N VAL A 361 -3.81 18.17 2.33
CA VAL A 361 -3.30 17.00 3.09
C VAL A 361 -4.19 16.77 4.31
N GLY A 362 -4.44 17.84 5.07
CA GLY A 362 -5.10 17.73 6.37
C GLY A 362 -4.13 17.92 7.53
N THR A 363 -4.53 17.51 8.73
CA THR A 363 -3.74 17.59 9.97
C THR A 363 -3.58 16.24 10.66
N ALA A 364 -4.27 15.20 10.18
CA ALA A 364 -4.20 13.87 10.72
C ALA A 364 -3.13 13.03 10.02
N ALA A 365 -2.50 12.15 10.77
CA ALA A 365 -1.66 11.07 10.28
C ALA A 365 -2.48 9.78 10.12
N ILE A 366 -1.95 8.81 9.36
CA ILE A 366 -2.53 7.48 9.20
C ILE A 366 -2.60 6.74 10.56
N GLU A 367 -1.64 6.99 11.46
CA GLU A 367 -1.61 6.42 12.82
C GLU A 367 -2.75 6.93 13.71
N ASP A 368 -3.29 8.13 13.45
CA ASP A 368 -4.40 8.66 14.24
C ASP A 368 -5.67 7.79 14.11
N ILE A 369 -5.78 7.01 13.02
CA ILE A 369 -6.86 6.05 12.82
C ILE A 369 -6.85 4.98 13.92
N ASP A 370 -5.68 4.52 14.37
CA ASP A 370 -5.55 3.44 15.36
C ASP A 370 -6.13 3.80 16.73
N HIS A 371 -6.30 5.10 17.00
CA HIS A 371 -6.83 5.65 18.25
C HIS A 371 -8.18 6.36 18.09
N ALA A 372 -8.70 6.43 16.86
CA ALA A 372 -9.96 7.10 16.58
C ALA A 372 -11.14 6.40 17.28
N ARG A 373 -12.08 7.20 17.78
CA ARG A 373 -13.36 6.76 18.34
C ARG A 373 -14.53 7.07 17.41
N GLN A 374 -14.36 8.08 16.56
CA GLN A 374 -15.37 8.58 15.62
C GLN A 374 -14.67 8.86 14.29
N ILE A 375 -15.03 8.16 13.22
CA ILE A 375 -14.43 8.34 11.89
C ILE A 375 -15.53 8.78 10.93
N TYR A 376 -15.37 9.91 10.27
CA TYR A 376 -16.32 10.45 9.28
C TYR A 376 -15.74 10.33 7.88
N LEU A 377 -16.32 9.48 7.05
CA LEU A 377 -15.94 9.26 5.65
C LEU A 377 -16.81 10.14 4.73
N ILE A 378 -16.19 11.11 4.06
CA ILE A 378 -16.87 12.04 3.16
C ILE A 378 -16.52 11.68 1.71
N SER A 379 -17.49 11.09 1.00
CA SER A 379 -17.42 10.68 -0.40
C SER A 379 -16.11 9.95 -0.77
N THR A 380 -15.71 9.02 0.08
CA THR A 380 -14.58 8.10 -0.13
C THR A 380 -15.03 6.66 -0.02
N ASN A 381 -14.54 5.81 -0.93
CA ASN A 381 -14.56 4.37 -0.77
C ASN A 381 -13.14 3.89 -0.45
N PRO A 382 -12.69 3.94 0.82
CA PRO A 382 -11.32 3.62 1.18
C PRO A 382 -10.95 2.18 0.79
N ARG A 383 -11.92 1.25 0.77
CA ARG A 383 -11.69 -0.13 0.31
C ARG A 383 -11.18 -0.20 -1.14
N ALA A 384 -11.62 0.69 -2.02
CA ALA A 384 -11.18 0.74 -3.41
C ALA A 384 -10.07 1.77 -3.66
N GLU A 385 -10.05 2.86 -2.89
CA GLU A 385 -9.11 3.98 -3.07
C GLU A 385 -7.76 3.71 -2.38
N SER A 386 -7.79 3.13 -1.17
CA SER A 386 -6.60 2.73 -0.41
C SER A 386 -6.91 1.57 0.55
N PRO A 387 -6.87 0.30 0.06
CA PRO A 387 -7.26 -0.88 0.82
C PRO A 387 -6.63 -1.03 2.19
N VAL A 388 -5.34 -0.71 2.32
CA VAL A 388 -4.62 -0.88 3.60
C VAL A 388 -5.09 0.19 4.61
N LEU A 389 -5.42 1.40 4.17
CA LEU A 389 -6.07 2.40 5.02
C LEU A 389 -7.46 1.94 5.45
N ASN A 390 -8.22 1.27 4.58
CA ASN A 390 -9.49 0.65 4.95
C ASN A 390 -9.31 -0.44 6.03
N ALA A 391 -8.26 -1.25 5.95
CA ALA A 391 -7.92 -2.23 6.98
C ALA A 391 -7.56 -1.58 8.33
N ARG A 392 -6.93 -0.41 8.31
CA ARG A 392 -6.70 0.38 9.54
C ARG A 392 -8.00 0.92 10.15
N ILE A 393 -8.92 1.43 9.31
CA ILE A 393 -10.25 1.84 9.78
C ILE A 393 -11.00 0.64 10.37
N ARG A 394 -10.92 -0.52 9.72
CA ARG A 394 -11.49 -1.78 10.23
C ARG A 394 -10.93 -2.14 11.61
N LYS A 395 -9.61 -2.07 11.79
CA LYS A 395 -8.96 -2.31 13.08
C LYS A 395 -9.48 -1.36 14.16
N ALA A 396 -9.63 -0.07 13.84
CA ALA A 396 -10.22 0.90 14.77
C ALA A 396 -11.69 0.57 15.10
N TRP A 397 -12.49 0.16 14.10
CA TRP A 397 -13.87 -0.29 14.29
C TRP A 397 -13.95 -1.53 15.20
N MET A 398 -13.06 -2.51 15.02
CA MET A 398 -12.97 -3.68 15.92
C MET A 398 -12.61 -3.29 17.36
N HIS A 399 -11.96 -2.15 17.57
CA HIS A 399 -11.70 -1.55 18.88
C HIS A 399 -12.81 -0.61 19.39
N GLY A 400 -13.95 -0.57 18.69
CA GLY A 400 -15.15 0.16 19.09
C GLY A 400 -15.28 1.57 18.50
N ALA A 401 -14.53 1.92 17.45
CA ALA A 401 -14.76 3.17 16.73
C ALA A 401 -16.10 3.15 15.97
N ALA A 402 -16.84 4.25 16.03
CA ALA A 402 -18.02 4.46 15.19
C ALA A 402 -17.59 5.07 13.85
N VAL A 403 -18.01 4.46 12.74
CA VAL A 403 -17.69 4.94 11.39
C VAL A 403 -18.95 5.51 10.74
N HIS A 404 -18.94 6.79 10.42
CA HIS A 404 -20.01 7.53 9.78
C HIS A 404 -19.69 7.73 8.30
N ARG A 405 -20.66 7.52 7.41
CA ARG A 405 -20.49 7.71 5.97
C ARG A 405 -21.44 8.77 5.43
N VAL A 406 -20.86 9.71 4.68
CA VAL A 406 -21.58 10.57 3.74
C VAL A 406 -21.16 10.21 2.32
N GLY A 407 -22.00 9.48 1.60
CA GLY A 407 -21.71 9.03 0.24
C GLY A 407 -22.53 7.79 -0.17
N PRO A 408 -22.40 7.34 -1.43
CA PRO A 408 -23.13 6.18 -1.94
C PRO A 408 -22.85 4.90 -1.15
N ALA A 409 -23.85 4.03 -0.99
CA ALA A 409 -23.65 2.83 -0.19
C ALA A 409 -22.74 1.78 -0.86
N VAL A 410 -21.70 1.34 -0.13
CA VAL A 410 -20.75 0.30 -0.53
C VAL A 410 -20.36 -0.58 0.66
N ASP A 411 -19.93 -1.81 0.38
CA ASP A 411 -19.37 -2.71 1.38
C ASP A 411 -17.92 -2.33 1.70
N LEU A 412 -17.68 -1.83 2.92
CA LEU A 412 -16.36 -1.48 3.43
C LEU A 412 -15.73 -2.57 4.31
N THR A 413 -16.37 -3.74 4.41
CA THR A 413 -16.07 -4.89 5.28
C THR A 413 -16.47 -4.74 6.75
N TYR A 414 -16.90 -3.57 7.20
CA TYR A 414 -17.33 -3.29 8.58
C TYR A 414 -18.62 -2.46 8.60
N ASP A 415 -19.30 -2.44 9.75
CA ASP A 415 -20.55 -1.70 9.91
C ASP A 415 -20.32 -0.19 9.89
N VAL A 416 -21.24 0.52 9.25
CA VAL A 416 -21.19 1.98 9.05
C VAL A 416 -22.54 2.63 9.40
N ILE A 417 -22.45 3.83 9.97
CA ILE A 417 -23.59 4.70 10.25
C ILE A 417 -23.81 5.58 9.01
N GLU A 418 -24.93 5.38 8.32
CA GLU A 418 -25.29 6.16 7.14
C GLU A 418 -25.83 7.53 7.52
N GLU A 419 -25.12 8.59 7.14
CA GLU A 419 -25.55 9.97 7.37
C GLU A 419 -26.28 10.57 6.16
N GLY A 420 -26.13 9.94 4.99
CA GLY A 420 -26.76 10.29 3.72
C GLY A 420 -25.78 10.16 2.55
N SER A 421 -26.29 10.25 1.31
CA SER A 421 -25.47 10.08 0.09
C SER A 421 -25.14 11.39 -0.64
N ASP A 422 -25.64 12.52 -0.15
CA ASP A 422 -25.61 13.80 -0.85
C ASP A 422 -24.87 14.91 -0.07
N ARG A 423 -24.68 16.05 -0.73
CA ARG A 423 -24.04 17.22 -0.13
C ARG A 423 -24.87 17.83 1.01
N ALA A 424 -26.19 17.66 1.02
CA ALA A 424 -27.05 18.18 2.07
C ALA A 424 -26.80 17.47 3.40
N ALA A 425 -26.53 16.15 3.37
CA ALA A 425 -26.10 15.37 4.53
C ALA A 425 -24.79 15.92 5.14
N LEU A 426 -23.79 16.22 4.31
CA LEU A 426 -22.53 16.84 4.77
C LEU A 426 -22.79 18.19 5.45
N VAL A 427 -23.58 19.07 4.82
CA VAL A 427 -23.91 20.39 5.39
C VAL A 427 -24.65 20.25 6.71
N LYS A 428 -25.57 19.28 6.83
CA LYS A 428 -26.30 18.98 8.06
C LYS A 428 -25.35 18.53 9.18
N LEU A 429 -24.42 17.63 8.88
CA LEU A 429 -23.40 17.18 9.83
C LEU A 429 -22.49 18.33 10.28
N ALA A 430 -21.97 19.12 9.34
CA ALA A 430 -21.11 20.25 9.66
C ALA A 430 -21.80 21.27 10.58
N LYS A 431 -23.10 21.56 10.34
CA LYS A 431 -23.91 22.45 11.19
C LYS A 431 -24.22 21.85 12.58
N ALA A 432 -24.31 20.52 12.68
CA ALA A 432 -24.60 19.81 13.92
C ALA A 432 -23.35 19.42 14.72
N ALA A 433 -22.16 19.64 14.16
CA ALA A 433 -20.87 19.25 14.72
C ALA A 433 -20.67 19.84 16.13
N LYS A 434 -20.28 18.97 17.07
CA LYS A 434 -19.89 19.33 18.44
C LYS A 434 -18.60 18.60 18.78
N PRO A 435 -17.75 19.17 19.65
CA PRO A 435 -16.50 18.53 20.05
C PRO A 435 -16.71 17.06 20.43
N ALA A 436 -15.93 16.18 19.81
CA ALA A 436 -15.98 14.74 20.01
C ALA A 436 -14.56 14.21 20.24
N GLU A 437 -14.40 13.36 21.25
CA GLU A 437 -13.09 12.79 21.58
C GLU A 437 -12.66 11.79 20.50
N GLY A 438 -11.40 11.87 20.07
CA GLY A 438 -10.83 10.94 19.09
C GLY A 438 -11.55 10.96 17.74
N ALA A 439 -12.04 12.12 17.30
CA ALA A 439 -12.70 12.27 16.02
C ALA A 439 -11.71 12.46 14.86
N LEU A 440 -12.02 11.85 13.72
CA LEU A 440 -11.25 11.95 12.48
C LEU A 440 -12.21 12.15 11.30
N VAL A 441 -11.89 13.07 10.40
CA VAL A 441 -12.64 13.28 9.16
C VAL A 441 -11.74 12.90 7.99
N ILE A 442 -12.19 11.98 7.14
CA ILE A 442 -11.48 11.53 5.93
C ILE A 442 -12.29 11.92 4.71
N VAL A 443 -11.71 12.71 3.81
CA VAL A 443 -12.37 13.23 2.60
C VAL A 443 -11.72 12.61 1.37
N GLY A 444 -12.50 11.90 0.54
CA GLY A 444 -12.00 11.32 -0.71
C GLY A 444 -11.98 12.30 -1.87
N GLN A 445 -11.15 12.01 -2.89
CA GLN A 445 -11.12 12.82 -4.11
C GLN A 445 -12.48 12.90 -4.81
N GLY A 446 -13.33 11.87 -4.69
CA GLY A 446 -14.68 11.88 -5.26
C GLY A 446 -15.54 13.06 -4.77
N ALA A 447 -15.29 13.54 -3.54
CA ALA A 447 -15.95 14.72 -2.99
C ALA A 447 -15.53 16.04 -3.67
N LEU A 448 -14.36 16.05 -4.31
CA LEU A 448 -13.60 17.25 -4.63
C LEU A 448 -13.47 17.53 -6.13
N ILE A 449 -13.79 16.57 -6.99
CA ILE A 449 -13.61 16.66 -8.45
C ILE A 449 -14.73 17.42 -9.18
N GLU A 450 -15.90 17.61 -8.54
CA GLU A 450 -17.00 18.35 -9.15
C GLU A 450 -16.85 19.88 -9.01
N VAL A 451 -17.67 20.64 -9.73
CA VAL A 451 -17.56 22.12 -9.82
C VAL A 451 -17.62 22.83 -8.47
N ASP A 452 -18.30 22.24 -7.49
CA ASP A 452 -18.46 22.75 -6.13
C ASP A 452 -17.54 22.07 -5.11
N GLY A 453 -16.52 21.32 -5.56
CA GLY A 453 -15.59 20.59 -4.68
C GLY A 453 -14.90 21.47 -3.63
N ALA A 454 -14.62 22.74 -3.93
CA ALA A 454 -14.09 23.69 -2.95
C ALA A 454 -15.09 24.01 -1.83
N ALA A 455 -16.39 24.08 -2.16
CA ALA A 455 -17.45 24.27 -1.16
C ALA A 455 -17.61 23.01 -0.30
N VAL A 456 -17.58 21.82 -0.91
CA VAL A 456 -17.57 20.54 -0.19
C VAL A 456 -16.39 20.47 0.78
N LEU A 457 -15.18 20.83 0.33
CA LEU A 457 -13.99 20.86 1.18
C LEU A 457 -14.16 21.83 2.35
N SER A 458 -14.72 23.03 2.11
CA SER A 458 -14.99 23.99 3.18
C SER A 458 -15.95 23.45 4.25
N GLN A 459 -16.95 22.64 3.85
CA GLN A 459 -17.88 21.98 4.77
C GLN A 459 -17.21 20.84 5.53
N ALA A 460 -16.35 20.05 4.89
CA ALA A 460 -15.60 18.99 5.55
C ALA A 460 -14.59 19.56 6.57
N MET A 461 -13.92 20.67 6.24
CA MET A 461 -13.08 21.40 7.19
C MET A 461 -13.90 22.00 8.34
N ALA A 462 -15.11 22.51 8.07
CA ALA A 462 -16.00 23.00 9.10
C ALA A 462 -16.47 21.88 10.05
N LEU A 463 -16.78 20.70 9.50
CA LEU A 463 -17.07 19.50 10.28
C LEU A 463 -15.87 19.12 11.17
N ALA A 464 -14.67 19.04 10.60
CA ALA A 464 -13.46 18.72 11.36
C ALA A 464 -13.22 19.73 12.48
N GLY A 465 -13.30 21.03 12.18
CA GLY A 465 -13.16 22.10 13.17
C GLY A 465 -14.23 22.08 14.27
N GLY A 466 -15.49 21.80 13.92
CA GLY A 466 -16.59 21.71 14.89
C GLY A 466 -16.50 20.49 15.81
N LEU A 467 -15.93 19.38 15.31
CA LEU A 467 -15.65 18.18 16.10
C LEU A 467 -14.35 18.27 16.91
N GLY A 468 -13.45 19.20 16.59
CA GLY A 468 -12.07 19.15 17.07
C GLY A 468 -11.29 17.95 16.52
N ALA A 469 -11.69 17.48 15.33
CA ALA A 469 -11.14 16.30 14.68
C ALA A 469 -9.90 16.63 13.84
N GLY A 470 -9.03 15.64 13.65
CA GLY A 470 -8.06 15.67 12.57
C GLY A 470 -8.77 15.57 11.20
N LEU A 471 -8.23 16.23 10.18
CA LEU A 471 -8.65 16.04 8.79
C LEU A 471 -7.60 15.22 8.05
N LEU A 472 -8.02 14.28 7.22
CA LEU A 472 -7.19 13.59 6.23
C LEU A 472 -7.86 13.70 4.86
N VAL A 473 -7.13 14.20 3.86
CA VAL A 473 -7.59 14.19 2.47
C VAL A 473 -7.01 12.95 1.81
N LEU A 474 -7.88 11.99 1.46
CA LEU A 474 -7.48 10.75 0.80
C LEU A 474 -7.29 11.00 -0.70
N HIS A 475 -6.03 10.95 -1.13
CA HIS A 475 -5.65 11.05 -2.54
C HIS A 475 -5.73 9.68 -3.23
N THR A 476 -5.94 9.68 -4.54
CA THR A 476 -5.89 8.46 -5.37
C THR A 476 -4.57 8.32 -6.14
N ALA A 477 -3.81 9.41 -6.25
CA ALA A 477 -2.60 9.51 -7.06
C ALA A 477 -1.35 9.76 -6.19
N ALA A 478 -0.33 8.92 -6.37
CA ALA A 478 0.91 8.96 -5.58
C ALA A 478 1.73 10.24 -5.80
N SER A 479 1.61 10.87 -6.96
CA SER A 479 2.32 12.12 -7.28
C SER A 479 1.65 13.38 -6.72
N ARG A 480 0.39 13.28 -6.28
CA ARG A 480 -0.48 14.46 -6.13
C ARG A 480 0.01 15.42 -5.06
N VAL A 481 0.28 14.92 -3.86
CA VAL A 481 0.72 15.76 -2.74
C VAL A 481 2.08 16.38 -3.03
N GLY A 482 3.03 15.60 -3.57
CA GLY A 482 4.35 16.12 -3.96
C GLY A 482 4.26 17.21 -5.03
N ALA A 483 3.35 17.07 -6.00
CA ALA A 483 3.11 18.10 -7.01
C ALA A 483 2.50 19.38 -6.42
N LEU A 484 1.57 19.25 -5.47
CA LEU A 484 0.96 20.37 -4.75
C LEU A 484 1.98 21.10 -3.86
N ASP A 485 2.83 20.35 -3.15
CA ASP A 485 3.91 20.90 -2.31
C ASP A 485 4.94 21.68 -3.17
N LEU A 486 5.15 21.28 -4.43
CA LEU A 486 5.98 22.02 -5.39
C LEU A 486 5.26 23.18 -6.08
N GLY A 487 3.99 23.40 -5.78
CA GLY A 487 3.17 24.45 -6.40
C GLY A 487 2.95 24.23 -7.90
N ALA A 488 2.91 22.99 -8.38
CA ALA A 488 2.70 22.66 -9.79
C ALA A 488 1.21 22.73 -10.17
N VAL A 489 0.63 23.93 -10.02
CA VAL A 489 -0.80 24.20 -10.12
C VAL A 489 -1.08 25.46 -10.92
N THR A 490 -2.22 25.49 -11.61
CA THR A 490 -2.73 26.68 -12.28
C THR A 490 -4.02 27.16 -11.60
N GLU A 491 -4.17 28.47 -11.42
CA GLU A 491 -5.43 29.04 -10.92
C GLU A 491 -6.56 28.73 -11.93
N GLY A 492 -7.69 28.18 -11.43
CA GLY A 492 -8.77 27.66 -12.28
C GLY A 492 -8.60 26.18 -12.69
N GLY A 493 -7.49 25.54 -12.34
CA GLY A 493 -7.28 24.10 -12.54
C GLY A 493 -7.02 23.72 -14.00
N ILE A 494 -7.28 22.45 -14.33
CA ILE A 494 -6.96 21.86 -15.63
C ILE A 494 -7.59 22.58 -16.83
N GLU A 495 -8.82 23.06 -16.70
CA GLU A 495 -9.49 23.81 -17.76
C GLU A 495 -8.76 25.12 -18.08
N ALA A 496 -8.32 25.84 -17.04
CA ALA A 496 -7.56 27.08 -17.21
C ALA A 496 -6.14 26.81 -17.74
N ALA A 497 -5.48 25.76 -17.24
CA ALA A 497 -4.14 25.36 -17.67
C ALA A 497 -4.10 24.97 -19.16
N THR A 498 -5.12 24.26 -19.63
CA THR A 498 -5.19 23.77 -21.03
C THR A 498 -5.79 24.79 -21.99
N LYS A 499 -6.42 25.87 -21.48
CA LYS A 499 -7.06 26.89 -22.33
C LYS A 499 -6.04 27.60 -23.23
N GLY A 500 -6.21 27.39 -24.53
CA GLY A 500 -5.36 27.96 -25.56
C GLY A 500 -3.93 27.40 -25.57
N ALA A 501 -3.69 26.25 -24.94
CA ALA A 501 -2.42 25.55 -25.06
C ALA A 501 -2.20 25.12 -26.51
N GLU A 502 -1.06 25.50 -27.07
CA GLU A 502 -0.64 25.06 -28.41
C GLU A 502 0.15 23.76 -28.34
N VAL A 503 0.83 23.53 -27.20
CA VAL A 503 1.59 22.33 -26.91
C VAL A 503 1.23 21.83 -25.52
N ILE A 504 0.94 20.55 -25.39
CA ILE A 504 0.79 19.88 -24.10
C ILE A 504 1.97 18.93 -23.89
N TYR A 505 2.73 19.19 -22.84
CA TYR A 505 3.72 18.27 -22.32
C TYR A 505 3.06 17.39 -21.25
N ASN A 506 2.71 16.16 -21.63
CA ASN A 506 2.07 15.20 -20.76
C ASN A 506 3.12 14.30 -20.09
N LEU A 507 3.38 14.52 -18.79
CA LEU A 507 4.26 13.68 -17.98
C LEU A 507 3.45 12.54 -17.34
N GLY A 508 3.14 11.51 -18.13
CA GLY A 508 2.53 10.27 -17.67
C GLY A 508 1.10 10.40 -17.17
N ALA A 509 0.37 11.44 -17.58
CA ALA A 509 -1.04 11.62 -17.25
C ALA A 509 -1.92 10.85 -18.25
N ASP A 510 -2.40 9.68 -17.82
CA ASP A 510 -3.29 8.82 -18.61
C ASP A 510 -4.76 8.86 -18.14
N GLU A 511 -5.04 9.50 -17.00
CA GLU A 511 -6.41 9.66 -16.50
C GLU A 511 -7.13 10.90 -17.04
N VAL A 512 -6.49 11.63 -17.96
CA VAL A 512 -7.02 12.84 -18.59
C VAL A 512 -7.16 12.67 -20.09
N GLU A 513 -8.30 13.11 -20.65
CA GLU A 513 -8.49 13.19 -22.09
C GLU A 513 -7.92 14.52 -22.63
N ILE A 514 -7.01 14.41 -23.60
CA ILE A 514 -6.46 15.57 -24.32
C ILE A 514 -7.11 15.63 -25.71
N GLY A 515 -7.92 16.67 -25.94
CA GLY A 515 -8.64 16.87 -27.20
C GLY A 515 -7.74 17.16 -28.41
N GLU A 516 -8.37 17.35 -29.57
CA GLU A 516 -7.72 17.83 -30.78
C GLU A 516 -7.26 19.28 -30.64
N GLY A 517 -6.26 19.69 -31.44
CA GLY A 517 -5.74 21.07 -31.44
C GLY A 517 -4.28 21.15 -30.99
N PRO A 518 -3.94 20.88 -29.71
CA PRO A 518 -2.57 20.99 -29.24
C PRO A 518 -1.68 19.87 -29.80
N PHE A 519 -0.41 20.20 -30.01
CA PHE A 519 0.65 19.24 -30.23
C PHE A 519 1.01 18.56 -28.91
N VAL A 520 1.03 17.23 -28.85
CA VAL A 520 1.17 16.49 -27.59
C VAL A 520 2.52 15.76 -27.53
N ILE A 521 3.32 16.11 -26.52
CA ILE A 521 4.53 15.36 -26.16
C ILE A 521 4.19 14.53 -24.92
N TYR A 522 4.23 13.21 -25.04
CA TYR A 522 4.00 12.30 -23.93
C TYR A 522 5.34 11.75 -23.42
N GLN A 523 5.65 12.01 -22.16
CA GLN A 523 6.75 11.36 -21.43
C GLN A 523 6.16 10.40 -20.41
N GLY A 524 6.40 9.10 -20.57
CA GLY A 524 5.87 8.08 -19.68
C GLY A 524 6.48 6.70 -19.90
N SER A 525 6.12 5.74 -19.04
CA SER A 525 6.71 4.40 -19.04
C SER A 525 5.91 3.37 -19.85
N HIS A 526 4.61 3.61 -20.06
CA HIS A 526 3.68 2.70 -20.72
C HIS A 526 2.93 3.39 -21.86
N GLY A 527 2.61 2.61 -22.89
CA GLY A 527 1.76 3.02 -24.00
C GLY A 527 0.28 2.78 -23.68
N ASP A 528 -0.38 3.77 -23.10
CA ASP A 528 -1.83 3.75 -22.83
C ASP A 528 -2.49 5.02 -23.43
N ARG A 529 -3.54 5.56 -22.80
CA ARG A 529 -4.36 6.68 -23.33
C ARG A 529 -3.54 7.90 -23.74
N GLY A 530 -2.63 8.36 -22.88
CA GLY A 530 -1.79 9.53 -23.12
C GLY A 530 -0.81 9.32 -24.28
N ALA A 531 -0.20 8.13 -24.35
CA ALA A 531 0.69 7.74 -25.45
C ALA A 531 -0.06 7.61 -26.79
N HIS A 532 -1.28 7.08 -26.78
CA HIS A 532 -2.11 6.97 -27.99
C HIS A 532 -2.41 8.32 -28.63
N ARG A 533 -2.64 9.35 -27.80
CA ARG A 533 -2.88 10.73 -28.26
C ARG A 533 -1.61 11.46 -28.70
N ALA A 534 -0.43 11.03 -28.28
CA ALA A 534 0.82 11.76 -28.45
C ALA A 534 1.26 11.92 -29.91
N ASP A 535 1.86 13.07 -30.22
CA ASP A 535 2.60 13.33 -31.46
C ASP A 535 4.08 12.94 -31.31
N ILE A 536 4.63 13.08 -30.10
CA ILE A 536 5.97 12.61 -29.72
C ILE A 536 5.86 11.78 -28.44
N ILE A 537 6.53 10.64 -28.41
CA ILE A 537 6.65 9.81 -27.22
C ILE A 537 8.11 9.79 -26.77
N LEU A 538 8.33 10.11 -25.50
CA LEU A 538 9.61 10.07 -24.81
C LEU A 538 9.55 8.98 -23.72
N PRO A 539 10.24 7.85 -23.88
CA PRO A 539 10.14 6.73 -22.94
C PRO A 539 10.85 7.04 -21.62
N GLY A 540 10.06 7.13 -20.54
CA GLY A 540 10.51 7.35 -19.17
C GLY A 540 10.62 6.07 -18.34
N ALA A 541 11.36 6.15 -17.25
CA ALA A 541 11.45 5.10 -16.24
C ALA A 541 10.09 4.88 -15.53
N ALA A 542 9.80 3.63 -15.14
CA ALA A 542 8.77 3.33 -14.15
C ALA A 542 9.32 3.53 -12.72
N TYR A 543 8.43 3.53 -11.71
CA TYR A 543 8.81 3.79 -10.32
C TYR A 543 9.86 2.81 -9.74
N THR A 544 9.95 1.60 -10.28
CA THR A 544 10.97 0.60 -9.88
C THR A 544 12.31 0.79 -10.58
N GLU A 545 12.43 1.74 -11.50
CA GLU A 545 13.54 1.86 -12.45
C GLU A 545 14.33 3.18 -12.34
N GLU A 546 13.91 4.07 -11.44
CA GLU A 546 14.63 5.27 -11.06
C GLU A 546 14.51 5.53 -9.56
N ALA A 547 15.40 6.35 -9.02
CA ALA A 547 15.23 6.86 -7.67
C ALA A 547 14.34 8.10 -7.72
N GLY A 548 13.27 8.12 -6.94
CA GLY A 548 12.27 9.19 -6.98
C GLY A 548 11.65 9.45 -5.63
N LEU A 549 11.38 10.72 -5.32
CA LEU A 549 10.68 11.13 -4.11
C LEU A 549 9.19 11.24 -4.39
N PHE A 550 8.38 10.62 -3.55
CA PHE A 550 6.92 10.73 -3.55
C PHE A 550 6.45 11.27 -2.20
N VAL A 551 5.27 11.86 -2.15
CA VAL A 551 4.66 12.32 -0.89
C VAL A 551 3.29 11.68 -0.80
N ASN A 552 3.06 10.90 0.26
CA ASN A 552 1.82 10.18 0.43
C ASN A 552 0.66 11.09 0.92
N THR A 553 -0.51 10.49 1.12
CA THR A 553 -1.76 11.19 1.45
C THR A 553 -1.75 11.93 2.80
N GLU A 554 -0.93 11.51 3.77
CA GLU A 554 -0.73 12.21 5.06
C GLU A 554 0.38 13.27 4.98
N GLY A 555 1.01 13.41 3.82
CA GLY A 555 2.06 14.40 3.60
C GLY A 555 3.46 13.94 4.02
N ARG A 556 3.72 12.63 4.12
CA ARG A 556 5.05 12.06 4.40
C ARG A 556 5.86 11.91 3.11
N PRO A 557 7.02 12.58 2.96
CA PRO A 557 7.93 12.34 1.85
C PRO A 557 8.60 10.97 1.99
N GLN A 558 8.60 10.16 0.94
CA GLN A 558 9.19 8.82 0.93
C GLN A 558 10.05 8.63 -0.32
N MET A 559 11.10 7.81 -0.18
CA MET A 559 12.08 7.58 -1.24
C MET A 559 11.84 6.23 -1.93
N ALA A 560 11.46 6.27 -3.20
CA ALA A 560 11.50 5.11 -4.08
C ALA A 560 12.95 4.87 -4.51
N LEU A 561 13.46 3.68 -4.24
CA LEU A 561 14.78 3.24 -4.71
C LEU A 561 14.65 2.39 -5.97
N ARG A 562 15.64 2.54 -6.84
CA ARG A 562 15.72 1.83 -8.12
C ARG A 562 16.06 0.36 -7.91
N ALA A 563 15.16 -0.54 -8.31
CA ALA A 563 15.32 -1.99 -8.28
C ALA A 563 15.83 -2.58 -9.61
N GLY A 564 15.54 -1.93 -10.73
CA GLY A 564 15.94 -2.34 -12.07
C GLY A 564 16.33 -1.16 -12.96
N PHE A 565 16.67 -1.40 -14.22
CA PHE A 565 16.92 -0.34 -15.19
C PHE A 565 15.77 -0.23 -16.19
N PRO A 566 15.47 0.97 -16.71
CA PRO A 566 14.46 1.13 -17.75
C PRO A 566 14.76 0.26 -19.00
N PRO A 567 13.73 -0.23 -19.71
CA PRO A 567 13.92 -1.09 -20.87
C PRO A 567 14.42 -0.31 -22.08
N GLY A 568 15.22 -0.97 -22.92
CA GLY A 568 15.70 -0.42 -24.19
C GLY A 568 16.52 0.87 -24.00
N GLU A 569 16.06 1.93 -24.64
CA GLU A 569 16.64 3.27 -24.63
C GLU A 569 15.94 4.22 -23.65
N ALA A 570 14.94 3.76 -22.87
CA ALA A 570 14.25 4.57 -21.87
C ALA A 570 15.22 5.19 -20.85
N LYS A 571 14.88 6.36 -20.33
CA LYS A 571 15.73 7.16 -19.43
C LYS A 571 14.99 7.57 -18.16
N GLU A 572 15.74 7.93 -17.13
CA GLU A 572 15.19 8.56 -15.92
C GLU A 572 14.43 9.85 -16.30
N ASN A 573 13.29 10.08 -15.65
CA ASN A 573 12.33 11.08 -16.09
C ASN A 573 12.90 12.51 -16.05
N TRP A 574 13.67 12.84 -15.01
CA TRP A 574 14.31 14.15 -14.89
C TRP A 574 15.42 14.38 -15.92
N ALA A 575 16.11 13.31 -16.35
CA ALA A 575 17.22 13.39 -17.30
C ALA A 575 16.71 13.73 -18.71
N ILE A 576 15.53 13.21 -19.09
CA ILE A 576 14.85 13.55 -20.34
C ILE A 576 14.56 15.06 -20.40
N LEU A 577 13.95 15.59 -19.33
CA LEU A 577 13.60 17.01 -19.21
C LEU A 577 14.86 17.90 -19.22
N ARG A 578 15.92 17.46 -18.53
CA ARG A 578 17.20 18.14 -18.54
C ARG A 578 17.84 18.17 -19.94
N ALA A 579 17.79 17.08 -20.69
CA ALA A 579 18.29 17.03 -22.06
C ALA A 579 17.46 17.93 -22.99
N LEU A 580 16.13 17.85 -22.92
CA LEU A 580 15.21 18.69 -23.69
C LEU A 580 15.42 20.20 -23.42
N SER A 581 15.68 20.57 -22.16
CA SER A 581 15.94 21.96 -21.79
C SER A 581 17.17 22.55 -22.51
N ALA A 582 18.17 21.72 -22.83
CA ALA A 582 19.35 22.16 -23.58
C ALA A 582 19.03 22.42 -25.06
N GLU A 583 18.24 21.55 -25.69
CA GLU A 583 17.77 21.73 -27.08
C GLU A 583 16.86 22.97 -27.23
N LEU A 584 16.16 23.35 -26.16
CA LEU A 584 15.34 24.57 -26.10
C LEU A 584 16.15 25.86 -25.86
N GLY A 585 17.46 25.76 -25.60
CA GLY A 585 18.26 26.90 -25.16
C GLY A 585 17.93 27.42 -23.75
N ALA A 586 17.04 26.74 -23.02
CA ALA A 586 16.56 27.09 -21.68
C ALA A 586 17.10 26.08 -20.64
N THR A 587 18.42 25.88 -20.65
CA THR A 587 19.08 24.79 -19.93
C THR A 587 18.78 24.82 -18.43
N LEU A 588 18.21 23.74 -17.89
CA LEU A 588 17.94 23.61 -16.47
C LEU A 588 19.27 23.56 -15.66
N PRO A 589 19.34 24.22 -14.49
CA PRO A 589 20.60 24.46 -13.78
C PRO A 589 21.07 23.29 -12.91
N PHE A 590 20.97 22.05 -13.38
CA PHE A 590 21.44 20.84 -12.70
C PHE A 590 21.87 19.78 -13.73
N ASN A 591 22.89 18.98 -13.42
CA ASN A 591 23.40 17.94 -14.32
C ASN A 591 23.38 16.53 -13.72
N ASP A 592 23.02 16.41 -12.44
CA ASP A 592 22.90 15.16 -11.71
C ASP A 592 21.72 15.23 -10.72
N LEU A 593 21.32 14.06 -10.21
CA LEU A 593 20.18 13.93 -9.30
C LEU A 593 20.41 14.67 -7.96
N VAL A 594 21.66 14.77 -7.50
CA VAL A 594 21.98 15.45 -6.23
C VAL A 594 21.78 16.96 -6.37
N GLN A 595 22.25 17.55 -7.46
CA GLN A 595 22.04 18.96 -7.78
C GLN A 595 20.57 19.28 -7.97
N LEU A 596 19.83 18.39 -8.64
CA LEU A 596 18.37 18.49 -8.79
C LEU A 596 17.68 18.50 -7.42
N ARG A 597 17.97 17.53 -6.55
CA ARG A 597 17.38 17.44 -5.21
C ARG A 597 17.72 18.64 -4.33
N ARG A 598 18.94 19.19 -4.42
CA ARG A 598 19.30 20.43 -3.70
C ARG A 598 18.40 21.60 -4.12
N LYS A 599 18.07 21.72 -5.41
CA LYS A 599 17.17 22.76 -5.91
C LYS A 599 15.71 22.49 -5.57
N LEU A 600 15.28 21.22 -5.64
CA LEU A 600 13.97 20.75 -5.21
C LEU A 600 13.72 21.13 -3.74
N VAL A 601 14.63 20.74 -2.85
CA VAL A 601 14.54 21.03 -1.40
C VAL A 601 14.66 22.53 -1.12
N ALA A 602 15.46 23.28 -1.87
CA ALA A 602 15.50 24.73 -1.72
C ALA A 602 14.16 25.40 -2.08
N ALA A 603 13.39 24.81 -3.00
CA ALA A 603 12.06 25.30 -3.38
C ALA A 603 10.95 24.80 -2.43
N ALA A 604 11.07 23.58 -1.93
CA ALA A 604 10.15 22.95 -0.98
C ALA A 604 10.93 22.24 0.14
N PRO A 605 11.31 22.94 1.22
CA PRO A 605 12.18 22.41 2.29
C PRO A 605 11.65 21.17 2.98
N ASP A 606 10.33 21.08 3.10
CA ASP A 606 9.59 19.97 3.69
C ASP A 606 9.93 18.62 3.03
N LEU A 607 10.26 18.60 1.73
CA LEU A 607 10.65 17.38 1.02
C LEU A 607 11.99 16.80 1.49
N ALA A 608 12.76 17.52 2.32
CA ALA A 608 13.98 16.96 2.95
C ALA A 608 13.67 16.02 4.12
N LEU A 609 12.47 16.12 4.71
CA LEU A 609 12.06 15.35 5.88
C LEU A 609 11.55 13.96 5.47
N VAL A 610 12.44 13.19 4.83
CA VAL A 610 12.12 11.84 4.35
C VAL A 610 11.72 10.96 5.52
N ASP A 611 10.57 10.31 5.36
CA ASP A 611 9.92 9.42 6.32
C ASP A 611 9.36 10.11 7.58
N GLU A 612 9.18 11.44 7.56
CA GLU A 612 8.53 12.20 8.64
C GLU A 612 7.18 12.79 8.18
N VAL A 613 6.16 12.75 9.06
CA VAL A 613 4.88 13.44 8.79
C VAL A 613 5.04 14.92 9.09
N ILE A 614 4.92 15.73 8.05
CA ILE A 614 5.05 17.18 8.18
C ILE A 614 3.78 17.74 8.85
N VAL A 615 3.98 18.49 9.94
CA VAL A 615 2.90 19.11 10.73
C VAL A 615 2.32 20.31 9.97
N ASN A 616 1.02 20.23 9.67
CA ASN A 616 0.31 21.30 8.95
C ASN A 616 -0.36 22.28 9.91
N HIS A 617 -0.11 23.57 9.74
CA HIS A 617 -0.88 24.61 10.44
C HIS A 617 -2.31 24.65 9.90
N TRP A 618 -3.31 24.50 10.77
CA TRP A 618 -4.71 24.53 10.38
C TRP A 618 -5.13 25.88 9.78
N GLN A 619 -5.58 25.88 8.53
CA GLN A 619 -6.04 27.07 7.80
C GLN A 619 -7.40 26.76 7.15
N PRO A 620 -8.51 26.90 7.89
CA PRO A 620 -9.83 26.54 7.38
C PRO A 620 -10.26 27.45 6.24
N LEU A 621 -10.89 26.88 5.21
CA LEU A 621 -11.49 27.64 4.13
C LEU A 621 -12.76 28.37 4.60
N PRO A 622 -13.09 29.55 4.04
CA PRO A 622 -14.38 30.18 4.26
C PRO A 622 -15.51 29.23 3.88
N VAL A 623 -16.43 28.99 4.82
CA VAL A 623 -17.54 28.06 4.62
C VAL A 623 -18.46 28.58 3.52
N SER A 624 -18.75 27.73 2.53
CA SER A 624 -19.67 28.02 1.44
C SER A 624 -20.66 26.87 1.23
N GLU A 625 -21.87 27.19 0.77
CA GLU A 625 -22.89 26.16 0.52
C GLU A 625 -22.62 25.45 -0.82
N PRO A 626 -22.47 24.10 -0.81
CA PRO A 626 -22.30 23.33 -2.04
C PRO A 626 -23.61 23.22 -2.83
N ALA A 627 -23.53 22.72 -4.07
CA ALA A 627 -24.70 22.46 -4.88
C ALA A 627 -25.59 21.35 -4.29
N ARG A 628 -26.82 21.22 -4.77
CA ARG A 628 -27.69 20.08 -4.40
C ARG A 628 -27.44 18.94 -5.37
N ALA A 629 -26.61 17.98 -4.99
CA ALA A 629 -26.32 16.79 -5.79
C ALA A 629 -25.75 15.64 -4.93
N GLU A 630 -25.95 14.43 -5.42
CA GLU A 630 -25.39 13.18 -4.86
C GLU A 630 -23.86 13.12 -4.98
N PHE A 631 -23.21 12.44 -4.04
CA PHE A 631 -21.79 12.16 -4.10
C PHE A 631 -21.45 10.98 -5.02
N ARG A 632 -20.18 10.89 -5.43
CA ARG A 632 -19.65 9.83 -6.29
C ARG A 632 -18.23 9.48 -5.84
N TYR A 633 -17.84 8.22 -6.04
CA TYR A 633 -16.48 7.78 -5.76
C TYR A 633 -15.54 8.01 -6.93
N ALA A 634 -14.26 8.28 -6.62
CA ALA A 634 -13.24 8.53 -7.63
C ALA A 634 -12.85 7.24 -8.38
N VAL A 635 -12.71 6.13 -7.65
CA VAL A 635 -12.28 4.85 -8.21
C VAL A 635 -13.49 3.97 -8.53
N LYS A 636 -13.64 3.61 -9.81
CA LYS A 636 -14.69 2.69 -10.29
C LYS A 636 -14.24 1.24 -10.35
N ASP A 637 -12.95 1.02 -10.62
CA ASP A 637 -12.34 -0.28 -10.82
C ASP A 637 -10.97 -0.31 -10.13
N PHE A 638 -10.91 -1.00 -8.99
CA PHE A 638 -9.71 -1.08 -8.16
C PHE A 638 -8.49 -1.64 -8.91
N TYR A 639 -8.71 -2.59 -9.82
CA TYR A 639 -7.62 -3.28 -10.52
C TYR A 639 -7.10 -2.50 -11.73
N LEU A 640 -7.81 -1.48 -12.25
CA LEU A 640 -7.47 -0.79 -13.50
C LEU A 640 -7.32 0.73 -13.34
N THR A 641 -6.64 1.16 -12.27
CA THR A 641 -6.56 2.58 -11.87
C THR A 641 -5.48 3.40 -12.55
N ASN A 642 -4.43 2.77 -13.11
CA ASN A 642 -3.29 3.46 -13.71
C ASN A 642 -2.71 2.65 -14.88
N PRO A 643 -1.78 3.21 -15.67
CA PRO A 643 -1.24 2.55 -16.87
C PRO A 643 -0.55 1.20 -16.61
N ILE A 644 0.15 1.07 -15.47
CA ILE A 644 0.86 -0.17 -15.13
C ILE A 644 -0.16 -1.27 -14.82
N ALA A 645 -1.18 -0.92 -14.02
CA ALA A 645 -2.28 -1.82 -13.69
C ALA A 645 -3.11 -2.21 -14.93
N ARG A 646 -3.31 -1.29 -15.89
CA ARG A 646 -4.00 -1.60 -17.15
C ARG A 646 -3.19 -2.44 -18.13
N ALA A 647 -1.86 -2.38 -18.07
CA ALA A 647 -0.98 -3.23 -18.86
C ALA A 647 -0.87 -4.68 -18.30
N SER A 648 -1.18 -4.87 -17.02
CA SER A 648 -1.20 -6.18 -16.36
C SER A 648 -2.33 -7.07 -16.91
N ALA A 649 -1.99 -8.29 -17.32
CA ALA A 649 -2.99 -9.28 -17.74
C ALA A 649 -3.81 -9.74 -16.53
N LEU A 650 -3.12 -9.95 -15.41
CA LEU A 650 -3.73 -10.45 -14.19
C LEU A 650 -4.73 -9.43 -13.62
N MET A 651 -4.39 -8.14 -13.59
CA MET A 651 -5.32 -7.11 -13.15
C MET A 651 -6.57 -7.03 -14.04
N ALA A 652 -6.42 -7.22 -15.35
CA ALA A 652 -7.55 -7.27 -16.28
C ALA A 652 -8.46 -8.49 -16.01
N GLU A 653 -7.88 -9.66 -15.73
CA GLU A 653 -8.61 -10.86 -15.32
C GLU A 653 -9.38 -10.63 -14.00
N LEU A 654 -8.72 -10.06 -12.99
CA LEU A 654 -9.33 -9.75 -11.70
C LEU A 654 -10.49 -8.75 -11.83
N SER A 655 -10.31 -7.71 -12.65
CA SER A 655 -11.38 -6.76 -12.98
C SER A 655 -12.58 -7.46 -13.63
N ALA A 656 -12.34 -8.36 -14.59
CA ALA A 656 -13.40 -9.13 -15.24
C ALA A 656 -14.13 -10.05 -14.25
N ASN A 657 -13.38 -10.74 -13.39
CA ASN A 657 -13.92 -11.61 -12.35
C ASN A 657 -14.77 -10.82 -11.33
N ALA A 658 -14.28 -9.67 -10.88
CA ALA A 658 -15.02 -8.78 -9.97
C ALA A 658 -16.33 -8.27 -10.61
N LYS A 659 -16.30 -7.91 -11.90
CA LYS A 659 -17.51 -7.51 -12.65
C LYS A 659 -18.50 -8.67 -12.79
N ALA A 660 -18.02 -9.87 -13.12
CA ALA A 660 -18.85 -11.06 -13.24
C ALA A 660 -19.56 -11.42 -11.92
N ARG A 661 -18.84 -11.34 -10.78
CA ARG A 661 -19.41 -11.54 -9.45
C ARG A 661 -20.54 -10.55 -9.14
N ARG A 662 -20.33 -9.25 -9.43
CA ARG A 662 -21.35 -8.21 -9.19
C ARG A 662 -22.57 -8.32 -10.10
N ALA A 663 -22.42 -8.91 -11.29
CA ALA A 663 -23.50 -9.07 -12.26
C ALA A 663 -24.33 -10.35 -12.04
N ALA A 664 -23.78 -11.35 -11.33
CA ALA A 664 -24.52 -12.54 -10.98
C ALA A 664 -25.67 -12.17 -10.02
N PRO A 665 -26.93 -12.60 -10.29
CA PRO A 665 -28.00 -12.39 -9.33
C PRO A 665 -27.59 -13.05 -8.02
N MET A 666 -27.59 -12.29 -6.93
CA MET A 666 -27.48 -12.86 -5.59
C MET A 666 -28.61 -13.90 -5.49
N ALA A 667 -28.26 -15.18 -5.38
CA ALA A 667 -29.24 -16.19 -5.04
C ALA A 667 -29.86 -15.74 -3.72
N ALA A 668 -31.18 -15.51 -3.72
CA ALA A 668 -31.90 -15.15 -2.52
C ALA A 668 -31.72 -16.27 -1.50
N GLU A 669 -31.11 -15.96 -0.35
CA GLU A 669 -31.25 -16.76 0.87
C GLU A 669 -32.56 -16.44 1.57
#